data_AF-A0A660QPK0-F1
#
_entry.id   AF-A0A660QPK0-F1
#
_cell.length_a   1.000
_cell.length_b   1.000
_cell.length_c   1.000
_cell.angle_alpha   90.00
_cell.angle_beta   90.00
_cell.angle_gamma   90.00
#
_symmetry.space_group_name_H-M   'P 1'
#
loop_
_entity.id
_entity.type
_entity.pdbx_description
1 polymer ?
#
loop_
_entity_poly.entity_id
_entity_poly.type
_entity_poly.pdbx_seq_one_letter_code
_entity_poly.pdbx_strand_id
1 'polypeptide(L)'
;MSEYAHAMGNSMADLAPLWKTFEENPGMNGGQIWDWADQGLLLPLPGLEGTHWTYGGDWGAYGNERVFCMNGIVLPDRSLNGKSHEVKAVYQQVAFSAVADAPGKVRIQNKFATQNLDEFDIEWVLLENGRPIKSGMLELSVSPLSERVENLPFDLPESAPGWSYHVNFDVKLRRAKTWANRDHLIAQSQVALDIPAAQPPEMDLPNGRVLVLQKGNLLSVQAGDVAIDFDRKAAVLSQFSVDGTALLASGGSLSGVELNVNSWLTDDRLVWPGGKIWNELQAGMNRFERQPVSLELVEEGTASCRIQAVADHLVSGKKQGFRHTATYTILNSGTIQVDNLVQKIDLPSDALCFRIGVRLPVGKEFDVAEYAAKGPDENYDARNAAARFGQYTQPAAEMLGKYVRPQECGNRSGLAWMALRNEEGLGLVIVPAEAGDGSVMPCTREEMDGVLHVPELPEPTRWILRYDAAQAILPKPSNISFEGDAAFSYSIRPLQPGQDAAAVALPVVPAELAAPPVLTGKALFSSLPEDWTWISEDAKVTYSSSSQWAIFPDTLLTTQESIFSFHTDEETEPWLVVDLGETEPLVGMEILNRADAQGDRTRNLRVWLSDDQRDWQEVFSAAAPQSRWRVTLDQPVPARYIKIGLLNSNPTFFHLRGVKVYGSEHKK
;
A
#
# COMPACT_ATOMS: atom_id res chain seq x y z
N MET A 1 -9.90 6.55 -34.21
CA MET A 1 -10.62 7.59 -33.44
C MET A 1 -9.91 8.91 -33.68
N SER A 2 -10.61 10.00 -34.01
CA SER A 2 -9.98 11.30 -34.30
C SER A 2 -9.26 11.88 -33.08
N GLU A 3 -9.76 11.60 -31.88
CA GLU A 3 -9.15 11.94 -30.59
C GLU A 3 -9.42 10.78 -29.63
N TYR A 4 -8.43 10.42 -28.82
CA TYR A 4 -8.58 9.45 -27.72
C TYR A 4 -7.51 9.69 -26.65
N ALA A 5 -7.64 9.01 -25.50
CA ALA A 5 -6.68 9.06 -24.39
C ALA A 5 -6.25 10.50 -24.03
N HIS A 6 -7.14 11.24 -23.37
CA HIS A 6 -6.89 12.63 -23.01
C HIS A 6 -5.71 12.75 -22.03
N ALA A 7 -4.66 13.48 -22.42
CA ALA A 7 -3.38 13.51 -21.70
C ALA A 7 -3.24 14.70 -20.74
N MET A 8 -4.33 15.24 -20.21
CA MET A 8 -4.31 16.37 -19.28
C MET A 8 -3.63 16.07 -17.94
N GLY A 9 -2.62 16.86 -17.60
CA GLY A 9 -1.82 16.67 -16.39
C GLY A 9 -1.26 15.26 -16.27
N ASN A 10 -1.36 14.68 -15.08
CA ASN A 10 -1.05 13.28 -14.83
C ASN A 10 -2.27 12.39 -15.16
N SER A 11 -2.24 11.77 -16.35
CA SER A 11 -3.35 11.00 -16.94
C SER A 11 -2.83 9.78 -17.71
N MET A 12 -3.49 9.39 -18.81
CA MET A 12 -3.11 8.28 -19.72
C MET A 12 -3.14 6.89 -19.05
N ALA A 13 -4.09 6.68 -18.15
CA ALA A 13 -4.39 5.35 -17.62
C ALA A 13 -4.84 4.39 -18.74
N ASP A 14 -4.43 3.14 -18.63
CA ASP A 14 -4.89 2.00 -19.44
C ASP A 14 -4.63 2.14 -20.96
N LEU A 15 -3.60 2.92 -21.34
CA LEU A 15 -3.21 3.06 -22.75
C LEU A 15 -2.79 1.72 -23.37
N ALA A 16 -2.02 0.91 -22.65
CA ALA A 16 -1.55 -0.39 -23.13
C ALA A 16 -2.70 -1.41 -23.35
N PRO A 17 -3.63 -1.62 -22.39
CA PRO A 17 -4.84 -2.42 -22.64
C PRO A 17 -5.67 -1.94 -23.83
N LEU A 18 -5.79 -0.62 -24.02
CA LEU A 18 -6.51 -0.07 -25.16
C LEU A 18 -5.82 -0.40 -26.50
N TRP A 19 -4.50 -0.29 -26.57
CA TRP A 19 -3.74 -0.67 -27.77
C TRP A 19 -3.77 -2.16 -28.07
N LYS A 20 -3.72 -2.99 -27.03
CA LYS A 20 -3.94 -4.43 -27.17
C LYS A 20 -5.29 -4.71 -27.84
N THR A 21 -6.34 -3.96 -27.47
CA THR A 21 -7.65 -4.06 -28.11
C THR A 21 -7.60 -3.69 -29.60
N PHE A 22 -6.87 -2.63 -29.99
CA PHE A 22 -6.69 -2.30 -31.42
C PHE A 22 -5.96 -3.40 -32.18
N GLU A 23 -4.92 -3.99 -31.59
CA GLU A 23 -4.09 -5.00 -32.24
C GLU A 23 -4.82 -6.34 -32.41
N GLU A 24 -5.70 -6.70 -31.49
CA GLU A 24 -6.44 -7.97 -31.50
C GLU A 24 -7.69 -7.94 -32.38
N ASN A 25 -8.19 -6.76 -32.80
CA ASN A 25 -9.49 -6.62 -33.47
C ASN A 25 -9.37 -6.09 -34.90
N PRO A 26 -9.59 -6.93 -35.93
CA PRO A 26 -9.62 -6.50 -37.32
C PRO A 26 -10.62 -5.36 -37.55
N GLY A 27 -10.18 -4.29 -38.20
CA GLY A 27 -10.97 -3.09 -38.47
C GLY A 27 -10.75 -1.93 -37.49
N MET A 28 -10.01 -2.15 -36.40
CA MET A 28 -9.60 -1.08 -35.48
C MET A 28 -8.20 -0.57 -35.83
N ASN A 29 -8.11 0.54 -36.57
CA ASN A 29 -6.84 1.10 -37.06
C ASN A 29 -6.21 2.15 -36.12
N GLY A 30 -6.47 2.08 -34.81
CA GLY A 30 -5.95 3.03 -33.82
C GLY A 30 -6.60 4.43 -33.83
N GLY A 31 -5.82 5.46 -33.47
CA GLY A 31 -6.29 6.86 -33.39
C GLY A 31 -5.20 7.87 -33.01
N GLN A 32 -5.61 9.12 -32.78
CA GLN A 32 -4.73 10.23 -32.40
C GLN A 32 -4.94 10.64 -30.94
N ILE A 33 -3.86 10.67 -30.15
CA ILE A 33 -3.90 11.11 -28.75
C ILE A 33 -4.21 12.61 -28.69
N TRP A 34 -5.04 13.02 -27.73
CA TRP A 34 -5.28 14.42 -27.41
C TRP A 34 -4.46 14.88 -26.19
N ASP A 35 -3.46 15.75 -26.31
CA ASP A 35 -2.84 16.27 -27.55
C ASP A 35 -1.31 16.21 -27.47
N TRP A 36 -0.60 16.89 -28.38
CA TRP A 36 0.86 16.79 -28.46
C TRP A 36 1.57 17.52 -27.31
N ALA A 37 1.32 18.82 -27.14
CA ALA A 37 2.11 19.66 -26.24
C ALA A 37 1.21 20.59 -25.41
N ASP A 38 1.54 20.70 -24.13
CA ASP A 38 0.88 21.63 -23.21
C ASP A 38 0.96 23.06 -23.74
N GLN A 39 -0.17 23.77 -23.78
CA GLN A 39 -0.29 25.10 -24.35
C GLN A 39 0.03 26.19 -23.30
N GLY A 40 1.16 26.01 -22.61
CA GLY A 40 1.64 26.93 -21.59
C GLY A 40 2.45 28.07 -22.16
N LEU A 41 2.23 29.28 -21.64
CA LEU A 41 3.02 30.47 -21.96
C LEU A 41 3.86 30.88 -20.75
N LEU A 42 5.05 31.43 -21.00
CA LEU A 42 5.90 31.93 -19.92
C LEU A 42 5.43 33.31 -19.44
N LEU A 43 5.31 33.46 -18.12
CA LEU A 43 5.28 34.76 -17.44
C LEU A 43 6.45 34.89 -16.46
N PRO A 44 6.93 36.12 -16.18
CA PRO A 44 7.82 36.36 -15.06
C PRO A 44 7.22 35.90 -13.75
N LEU A 45 8.04 35.36 -12.86
CA LEU A 45 7.60 35.02 -11.51
C LEU A 45 7.17 36.29 -10.75
N PRO A 46 5.98 36.31 -10.13
CA PRO A 46 5.54 37.49 -9.37
C PRO A 46 6.51 37.79 -8.21
N GLY A 47 7.24 38.90 -8.31
CA GLY A 47 8.13 39.38 -7.25
C GLY A 47 9.46 38.61 -7.11
N LEU A 48 9.79 37.69 -8.03
CA LEU A 48 11.01 36.89 -8.04
C LEU A 48 11.70 36.94 -9.41
N GLU A 49 12.97 36.54 -9.48
CA GLU A 49 13.68 36.36 -10.75
C GLU A 49 13.29 35.01 -11.40
N GLY A 50 13.11 35.00 -12.72
CA GLY A 50 12.78 33.80 -13.49
C GLY A 50 11.39 33.84 -14.12
N THR A 51 10.99 32.73 -14.72
CA THR A 51 9.69 32.56 -15.40
C THR A 51 9.00 31.26 -14.98
N HIS A 52 7.69 31.19 -15.15
CA HIS A 52 6.89 29.99 -14.96
C HIS A 52 5.91 29.75 -16.11
N TRP A 53 5.48 28.50 -16.27
CA TRP A 53 4.42 28.15 -17.22
C TRP A 53 3.07 28.57 -16.66
N THR A 54 2.27 29.21 -17.51
CA THR A 54 0.96 29.76 -17.13
C THR A 54 -0.16 29.20 -17.99
N TYR A 55 -1.37 29.28 -17.47
CA TYR A 55 -2.61 28.85 -18.12
C TYR A 55 -3.71 29.91 -17.98
N GLY A 56 -4.95 29.55 -18.33
CA GLY A 56 -6.10 30.45 -18.25
C GLY A 56 -6.25 31.09 -16.86
N GLY A 57 -6.40 32.41 -16.83
CA GLY A 57 -6.60 33.19 -15.60
C GLY A 57 -5.37 33.96 -15.13
N ASP A 58 -4.15 33.48 -15.40
CA ASP A 58 -2.90 34.13 -14.98
C ASP A 58 -2.69 35.51 -15.66
N TRP A 59 -3.33 35.71 -16.81
CA TRP A 59 -3.24 36.92 -17.64
C TRP A 59 -4.34 37.95 -17.33
N GLY A 60 -5.14 37.73 -16.28
CA GLY A 60 -6.27 38.61 -15.92
C GLY A 60 -7.47 38.54 -16.87
N ALA A 61 -7.49 37.56 -17.78
CA ALA A 61 -8.61 37.35 -18.71
C ALA A 61 -9.84 36.77 -17.99
N TYR A 62 -11.00 37.41 -18.17
CA TYR A 62 -12.29 36.88 -17.73
C TYR A 62 -12.78 35.75 -18.63
N GLY A 63 -13.52 34.79 -18.08
CA GLY A 63 -14.14 33.69 -18.86
C GLY A 63 -13.14 32.68 -19.41
N ASN A 64 -12.18 32.25 -18.60
CA ASN A 64 -11.17 31.26 -18.97
C ASN A 64 -11.48 29.87 -18.39
N GLU A 65 -11.00 28.82 -19.06
CA GLU A 65 -11.13 27.40 -18.65
C GLU A 65 -9.89 26.88 -17.90
N ARG A 66 -9.08 27.79 -17.33
CA ARG A 66 -7.91 27.47 -16.48
C ARG A 66 -6.95 26.46 -17.13
N VAL A 67 -6.66 25.36 -16.42
CA VAL A 67 -5.66 24.33 -16.77
C VAL A 67 -6.08 23.45 -17.97
N PHE A 68 -7.29 23.63 -18.51
CA PHE A 68 -7.81 22.86 -19.66
C PHE A 68 -6.96 22.95 -20.94
N CYS A 69 -6.02 23.88 -21.02
CA CYS A 69 -5.07 23.98 -22.13
C CYS A 69 -3.79 23.13 -21.94
N MET A 70 -3.64 22.43 -20.82
CA MET A 70 -2.48 21.60 -20.46
C MET A 70 -2.78 20.12 -20.70
N ASN A 71 -2.92 19.74 -21.98
CA ASN A 71 -3.33 18.40 -22.42
C ASN A 71 -2.23 17.60 -23.12
N GLY A 72 -1.00 18.09 -23.17
CA GLY A 72 0.03 17.57 -24.06
C GLY A 72 0.72 16.35 -23.51
N ILE A 73 1.02 15.36 -24.36
CA ILE A 73 1.91 14.26 -23.99
C ILE A 73 3.35 14.75 -23.70
N VAL A 74 3.74 15.94 -24.15
CA VAL A 74 4.97 16.64 -23.75
C VAL A 74 4.66 17.99 -23.08
N LEU A 75 5.60 18.47 -22.27
CA LEU A 75 5.50 19.78 -21.61
C LEU A 75 5.61 20.95 -22.60
N PRO A 76 5.36 22.21 -22.18
CA PRO A 76 5.41 23.36 -23.10
C PRO A 76 6.77 23.56 -23.79
N ASP A 77 7.88 23.14 -23.17
CA ASP A 77 9.23 23.17 -23.75
C ASP A 77 9.58 21.90 -24.55
N ARG A 78 8.63 20.99 -24.74
CA ARG A 78 8.76 19.68 -25.40
C ARG A 78 9.59 18.67 -24.60
N SER A 79 9.88 18.95 -23.34
CA SER A 79 10.47 17.95 -22.45
C SER A 79 9.48 16.81 -22.15
N LEU A 80 10.04 15.63 -21.88
CA LEU A 80 9.29 14.41 -21.66
C LEU A 80 8.90 14.27 -20.17
N ASN A 81 7.83 13.52 -19.94
CA ASN A 81 7.34 13.14 -18.62
C ASN A 81 6.82 11.68 -18.67
N GLY A 82 6.33 11.14 -17.56
CA GLY A 82 5.95 9.72 -17.47
C GLY A 82 4.95 9.26 -18.55
N LYS A 83 4.00 10.12 -18.93
CA LYS A 83 3.06 9.81 -20.02
C LYS A 83 3.71 9.82 -21.41
N SER A 84 4.74 10.64 -21.67
CA SER A 84 5.49 10.57 -22.93
C SER A 84 6.20 9.22 -23.08
N HIS A 85 6.80 8.72 -22.00
CA HIS A 85 7.48 7.44 -21.99
C HIS A 85 6.52 6.27 -22.21
N GLU A 86 5.33 6.32 -21.58
CA GLU A 86 4.27 5.33 -21.82
C GLU A 86 3.87 5.25 -23.29
N VAL A 87 3.61 6.41 -23.93
CA VAL A 87 3.24 6.46 -25.36
C VAL A 87 4.33 5.83 -26.22
N LYS A 88 5.60 6.16 -25.95
CA LYS A 88 6.75 5.59 -26.67
C LYS A 88 6.76 4.06 -26.57
N ALA A 89 6.56 3.51 -25.37
CA ALA A 89 6.58 2.08 -25.12
C ALA A 89 5.39 1.36 -25.77
N VAL A 90 4.18 1.91 -25.63
CA VAL A 90 2.97 1.29 -26.21
C VAL A 90 3.00 1.29 -27.73
N TYR A 91 3.53 2.35 -28.36
CA TYR A 91 3.55 2.50 -29.81
C TYR A 91 4.71 1.76 -30.49
N GLN A 92 5.63 1.18 -29.71
CA GLN A 92 6.83 0.57 -30.26
C GLN A 92 6.51 -0.65 -31.15
N GLN A 93 7.38 -0.87 -32.13
CA GLN A 93 7.15 -1.86 -33.21
C GLN A 93 7.92 -3.17 -33.01
N VAL A 94 8.55 -3.36 -31.84
CA VAL A 94 9.24 -4.60 -31.48
C VAL A 94 8.81 -4.98 -30.07
N ALA A 95 8.39 -6.23 -29.88
CA ALA A 95 7.98 -6.74 -28.58
C ALA A 95 8.78 -7.99 -28.20
N PHE A 96 9.07 -8.12 -26.91
CA PHE A 96 9.71 -9.28 -26.30
C PHE A 96 8.78 -9.84 -25.23
N SER A 97 8.64 -11.15 -25.17
CA SER A 97 7.84 -11.80 -24.13
C SER A 97 8.44 -13.14 -23.71
N ALA A 98 8.16 -13.54 -22.47
CA ALA A 98 8.55 -14.85 -21.97
C ALA A 98 7.86 -15.98 -22.75
N VAL A 99 8.53 -17.12 -22.85
CA VAL A 99 7.95 -18.35 -23.38
C VAL A 99 7.61 -19.25 -22.21
N ALA A 100 6.33 -19.62 -22.08
CA ALA A 100 5.86 -20.51 -21.02
C ALA A 100 6.68 -21.80 -20.98
N ASP A 101 7.03 -22.23 -19.77
CA ASP A 101 7.82 -23.45 -19.48
C ASP A 101 9.21 -23.50 -20.15
N ALA A 102 9.74 -22.35 -20.58
CA ALA A 102 11.04 -22.23 -21.24
C ALA A 102 11.80 -20.96 -20.82
N PRO A 103 12.28 -20.87 -19.56
CA PRO A 103 12.93 -19.66 -19.02
C PRO A 103 14.20 -19.24 -19.77
N GLY A 104 14.84 -20.15 -20.50
CA GLY A 104 15.99 -19.87 -21.37
C GLY A 104 15.64 -19.32 -22.76
N LYS A 105 14.36 -19.00 -23.02
CA LYS A 105 13.89 -18.54 -24.33
C LYS A 105 13.08 -17.26 -24.24
N VAL A 106 13.14 -16.48 -25.32
CA VAL A 106 12.36 -15.26 -25.49
C VAL A 106 11.62 -15.31 -26.84
N ARG A 107 10.36 -14.89 -26.84
CA ARG A 107 9.59 -14.64 -28.05
C ARG A 107 9.82 -13.20 -28.47
N ILE A 108 10.16 -13.01 -29.73
CA ILE A 108 10.45 -11.71 -30.35
C ILE A 108 9.44 -11.51 -31.46
N GLN A 109 8.70 -10.41 -31.41
CA GLN A 109 7.71 -10.05 -32.41
C GLN A 109 8.14 -8.78 -33.14
N ASN A 110 8.19 -8.87 -34.47
CA ASN A 110 8.39 -7.73 -35.36
C ASN A 110 7.02 -7.23 -35.85
N LYS A 111 6.63 -6.04 -35.39
CA LYS A 111 5.37 -5.37 -35.75
C LYS A 111 5.55 -4.37 -36.90
N PHE A 112 6.78 -4.11 -37.35
CA PHE A 112 7.00 -3.29 -38.53
C PHE A 112 6.35 -3.93 -39.76
N ALA A 113 5.71 -3.11 -40.58
CA ALA A 113 5.11 -3.55 -41.84
C ALA A 113 6.14 -3.83 -42.95
N THR A 114 7.32 -3.20 -42.88
CA THR A 114 8.30 -3.21 -43.99
C THR A 114 9.75 -3.43 -43.59
N GLN A 115 10.09 -3.33 -42.31
CA GLN A 115 11.48 -3.40 -41.85
C GLN A 115 11.80 -4.74 -41.18
N ASN A 116 12.97 -5.30 -41.47
CA ASN A 116 13.47 -6.48 -40.77
C ASN A 116 14.18 -6.05 -39.47
N LEU A 117 14.19 -6.92 -38.46
CA LEU A 117 14.93 -6.65 -37.22
C LEU A 117 16.46 -6.65 -37.39
N ASP A 118 17.01 -7.26 -38.46
CA ASP A 118 18.45 -7.19 -38.77
C ASP A 118 18.95 -5.78 -39.21
N GLU A 119 18.02 -4.83 -39.40
CA GLU A 119 18.33 -3.41 -39.61
C GLU A 119 18.66 -2.65 -38.32
N PHE A 120 18.44 -3.26 -37.15
CA PHE A 120 18.60 -2.65 -35.84
C PHE A 120 19.66 -3.36 -35.00
N ASP A 121 20.14 -2.67 -33.97
CA ASP A 121 21.02 -3.23 -32.95
C ASP A 121 20.16 -3.58 -31.73
N ILE A 122 20.14 -4.86 -31.34
CA ILE A 122 19.36 -5.36 -30.19
C ILE A 122 20.34 -5.70 -29.07
N GLU A 123 20.37 -4.85 -28.04
CA GLU A 123 21.14 -5.07 -26.83
C GLU A 123 20.28 -5.80 -25.80
N TRP A 124 20.90 -6.72 -25.04
CA TRP A 124 20.28 -7.34 -23.88
C TRP A 124 21.12 -7.12 -22.64
N VAL A 125 20.46 -7.01 -21.49
CA VAL A 125 21.08 -6.90 -20.16
C VAL A 125 20.35 -7.83 -19.21
N LEU A 126 21.05 -8.82 -18.67
CA LEU A 126 20.56 -9.67 -17.59
C LEU A 126 20.74 -8.93 -16.26
N LEU A 127 19.67 -8.86 -15.48
CA LEU A 127 19.63 -8.24 -14.17
C LEU A 127 19.37 -9.28 -13.09
N GLU A 128 20.07 -9.13 -11.97
CA GLU A 128 19.83 -9.82 -10.70
C GLU A 128 19.38 -8.77 -9.67
N ASN A 129 18.18 -8.93 -9.13
CA ASN A 129 17.57 -7.97 -8.19
C ASN A 129 17.59 -6.53 -8.70
N GLY A 130 17.40 -6.36 -10.01
CA GLY A 130 17.44 -5.05 -10.65
C GLY A 130 18.84 -4.47 -10.90
N ARG A 131 19.91 -5.20 -10.60
CA ARG A 131 21.31 -4.82 -10.93
C ARG A 131 21.81 -5.56 -12.17
N PRO A 132 22.43 -4.88 -13.14
CA PRO A 132 23.04 -5.54 -14.29
C PRO A 132 24.17 -6.49 -13.87
N ILE A 133 24.11 -7.75 -14.33
CA ILE A 133 25.17 -8.76 -14.10
C ILE A 133 25.85 -9.23 -15.38
N LYS A 134 25.16 -9.13 -16.52
CA LYS A 134 25.69 -9.52 -17.84
C LYS A 134 24.97 -8.76 -18.95
N SER A 135 25.66 -8.51 -20.06
CA SER A 135 25.06 -7.87 -21.23
C SER A 135 25.69 -8.37 -22.52
N GLY A 136 25.04 -8.07 -23.65
CA GLY A 136 25.55 -8.37 -24.98
C GLY A 136 24.60 -7.93 -26.09
N MET A 137 24.90 -8.41 -27.30
CA MET A 137 24.08 -8.21 -28.49
C MET A 137 23.29 -9.48 -28.80
N LEU A 138 22.11 -9.32 -29.39
CA LEU A 138 21.32 -10.41 -29.95
C LEU A 138 21.28 -10.26 -31.48
N GLU A 139 22.02 -11.12 -32.18
CA GLU A 139 22.04 -11.17 -33.64
C GLU A 139 20.88 -12.03 -34.14
N LEU A 140 19.86 -11.40 -34.72
CA LEU A 140 18.68 -12.09 -35.24
C LEU A 140 18.09 -11.37 -36.45
N SER A 141 17.46 -12.14 -37.33
CA SER A 141 16.66 -11.64 -38.45
C SER A 141 15.24 -12.14 -38.26
N VAL A 142 14.29 -11.21 -38.18
CA VAL A 142 12.85 -11.48 -38.05
C VAL A 142 12.15 -10.59 -39.05
N SER A 143 11.52 -11.22 -40.04
CA SER A 143 10.84 -10.54 -41.13
C SER A 143 9.71 -9.62 -40.63
N PRO A 144 9.33 -8.60 -41.42
CA PRO A 144 8.17 -7.77 -41.11
C PRO A 144 6.92 -8.60 -40.78
N LEU A 145 6.12 -8.13 -39.81
CA LEU A 145 4.86 -8.76 -39.38
C LEU A 145 4.99 -10.25 -39.03
N SER A 146 6.09 -10.63 -38.38
CA SER A 146 6.35 -12.02 -37.98
C SER A 146 6.94 -12.10 -36.58
N GLU A 147 7.01 -13.31 -36.04
CA GLU A 147 7.58 -13.61 -34.74
C GLU A 147 8.57 -14.77 -34.81
N ARG A 148 9.50 -14.80 -33.87
CA ARG A 148 10.47 -15.89 -33.69
C ARG A 148 10.73 -16.13 -32.21
N VAL A 149 10.98 -17.38 -31.85
CA VAL A 149 11.48 -17.76 -30.53
C VAL A 149 12.98 -18.00 -30.64
N GLU A 150 13.75 -17.38 -29.74
CA GLU A 150 15.21 -17.51 -29.66
C GLU A 150 15.65 -17.98 -28.28
N ASN A 151 16.81 -18.65 -28.24
CA ASN A 151 17.48 -18.92 -26.97
C ASN A 151 18.15 -17.64 -26.47
N LEU A 152 18.10 -17.42 -25.16
CA LEU A 152 18.89 -16.38 -24.52
C LEU A 152 20.38 -16.73 -24.64
N PRO A 153 21.26 -15.76 -24.98
CA PRO A 153 22.67 -16.01 -25.26
C PRO A 153 23.53 -16.10 -23.98
N PHE A 154 22.98 -16.70 -22.94
CA PHE A 154 23.63 -16.93 -21.66
C PHE A 154 23.01 -18.13 -20.95
N ASP A 155 23.80 -18.79 -20.10
CA ASP A 155 23.30 -19.81 -19.20
C ASP A 155 22.41 -19.17 -18.13
N LEU A 156 21.29 -19.82 -17.82
CA LEU A 156 20.41 -19.35 -16.76
C LEU A 156 21.16 -19.34 -15.43
N PRO A 157 21.07 -18.25 -14.66
CA PRO A 157 21.74 -18.16 -13.38
C PRO A 157 21.10 -19.12 -12.37
N GLU A 158 21.84 -19.48 -11.32
CA GLU A 158 21.35 -20.34 -10.25
C GLU A 158 20.31 -19.59 -9.40
N SER A 159 19.37 -20.35 -8.82
CA SER A 159 18.44 -19.81 -7.83
C SER A 159 19.19 -19.40 -6.55
N ALA A 160 18.86 -18.24 -5.99
CA ALA A 160 19.31 -17.86 -4.65
C ALA A 160 18.20 -17.14 -3.85
N PRO A 161 18.35 -17.05 -2.51
CA PRO A 161 17.37 -16.45 -1.60
C PRO A 161 16.95 -15.03 -1.97
N GLY A 162 15.65 -14.84 -2.20
CA GLY A 162 15.06 -13.53 -2.50
C GLY A 162 15.47 -12.92 -3.83
N TRP A 163 16.07 -13.71 -4.72
CA TRP A 163 16.54 -13.21 -6.01
C TRP A 163 15.44 -13.17 -7.07
N SER A 164 15.40 -12.08 -7.84
CA SER A 164 14.57 -11.92 -9.02
C SER A 164 15.45 -11.63 -10.24
N TYR A 165 15.14 -12.27 -11.37
CA TYR A 165 15.91 -12.13 -12.59
C TYR A 165 15.08 -11.56 -13.72
N HIS A 166 15.66 -10.60 -14.42
CA HIS A 166 15.02 -9.92 -15.54
C HIS A 166 16.01 -9.78 -16.70
N VAL A 167 15.50 -9.70 -17.93
CA VAL A 167 16.30 -9.34 -19.10
C VAL A 167 15.72 -8.08 -19.72
N ASN A 168 16.49 -7.01 -19.72
CA ASN A 168 16.18 -5.82 -20.51
C ASN A 168 16.59 -6.06 -21.95
N PHE A 169 15.74 -5.65 -22.90
CA PHE A 169 16.04 -5.59 -24.32
C PHE A 169 15.90 -4.16 -24.82
N ASP A 170 16.95 -3.63 -25.44
CA ASP A 170 16.97 -2.31 -26.06
C ASP A 170 17.18 -2.45 -27.56
N VAL A 171 16.25 -1.94 -28.36
CA VAL A 171 16.35 -1.92 -29.83
C VAL A 171 16.75 -0.52 -30.27
N LYS A 172 17.90 -0.41 -30.93
CA LYS A 172 18.52 0.86 -31.31
C LYS A 172 18.76 0.95 -32.82
N LEU A 173 18.80 2.18 -33.33
CA LEU A 173 19.14 2.43 -34.72
C LEU A 173 20.60 2.07 -35.01
N ARG A 174 20.84 1.05 -35.85
CA ARG A 174 22.18 0.67 -36.34
C ARG A 174 22.86 1.76 -37.17
N ARG A 175 22.05 2.64 -37.79
CA ARG A 175 22.52 3.77 -38.61
C ARG A 175 21.65 4.99 -38.35
N ALA A 176 22.25 6.17 -38.37
CA ALA A 176 21.54 7.44 -38.27
C ALA A 176 20.46 7.58 -39.37
N LYS A 177 19.36 8.25 -39.00
CA LYS A 177 18.26 8.65 -39.89
C LYS A 177 18.15 10.18 -39.86
N THR A 178 17.28 10.75 -40.70
CA THR A 178 17.06 12.20 -40.73
C THR A 178 16.47 12.76 -39.44
N TRP A 179 15.77 11.92 -38.65
CA TRP A 179 15.04 12.32 -37.44
C TRP A 179 15.72 11.88 -36.14
N ALA A 180 16.74 11.02 -36.21
CA ALA A 180 17.48 10.57 -35.03
C ALA A 180 18.87 10.03 -35.41
N ASN A 181 19.80 10.15 -34.47
CA ASN A 181 21.15 9.64 -34.61
C ASN A 181 21.18 8.10 -34.58
N ARG A 182 22.34 7.54 -34.96
CA ARG A 182 22.70 6.16 -34.61
C ARG A 182 22.53 5.97 -33.09
N ASP A 183 22.20 4.76 -32.68
CA ASP A 183 22.04 4.33 -31.28
C ASP A 183 20.78 4.90 -30.59
N HIS A 184 19.92 5.61 -31.33
CA HIS A 184 18.62 6.05 -30.80
C HIS A 184 17.73 4.85 -30.48
N LEU A 185 17.24 4.80 -29.23
CA LEU A 185 16.35 3.76 -28.71
C LEU A 185 14.94 3.88 -29.32
N ILE A 186 14.51 2.88 -30.09
CA ILE A 186 13.20 2.84 -30.76
C ILE A 186 12.18 1.93 -30.08
N ALA A 187 12.64 0.92 -29.34
CA ALA A 187 11.79 0.01 -28.59
C ALA A 187 12.57 -0.49 -27.38
N GLN A 188 11.86 -0.73 -26.28
CA GLN A 188 12.45 -1.28 -25.07
C GLN A 188 11.50 -2.30 -24.43
N SER A 189 12.04 -3.35 -23.83
CA SER A 189 11.24 -4.32 -23.08
C SER A 189 12.02 -4.84 -21.89
N GLN A 190 11.31 -5.41 -20.91
CA GLN A 190 11.88 -6.19 -19.84
C GLN A 190 11.07 -7.47 -19.69
N VAL A 191 11.76 -8.60 -19.67
CA VAL A 191 11.16 -9.92 -19.50
C VAL A 191 11.63 -10.49 -18.18
N ALA A 192 10.71 -10.81 -17.27
CA ALA A 192 11.03 -11.58 -16.07
C ALA A 192 11.36 -13.03 -16.45
N LEU A 193 12.42 -13.58 -15.86
CA LEU A 193 12.79 -14.98 -16.05
C LEU A 193 12.11 -15.84 -14.98
N ASP A 194 11.45 -16.90 -15.42
CA ASP A 194 10.81 -17.87 -14.53
C ASP A 194 11.86 -18.81 -13.92
N ILE A 195 12.63 -18.26 -12.97
CA ILE A 195 13.62 -18.97 -12.16
C ILE A 195 13.07 -18.95 -10.74
N PRO A 196 12.70 -20.10 -10.15
CA PRO A 196 12.19 -20.16 -8.80
C PRO A 196 13.18 -19.52 -7.82
N ALA A 197 12.76 -18.50 -7.09
CA ALA A 197 13.57 -17.91 -6.03
C ALA A 197 13.57 -18.82 -4.79
N ALA A 198 14.73 -18.98 -4.15
CA ALA A 198 14.72 -19.53 -2.80
C ALA A 198 14.12 -18.51 -1.82
N GLN A 199 13.60 -18.98 -0.68
CA GLN A 199 13.05 -18.10 0.34
C GLN A 199 14.13 -17.12 0.84
N PRO A 200 13.83 -15.81 0.97
CA PRO A 200 14.76 -14.86 1.57
C PRO A 200 15.20 -15.32 2.97
N PRO A 201 16.41 -14.98 3.42
CA PRO A 201 16.85 -15.31 4.76
C PRO A 201 15.98 -14.58 5.79
N GLU A 202 15.72 -15.22 6.93
CA GLU A 202 15.18 -14.52 8.10
C GLU A 202 16.21 -13.53 8.63
N MET A 203 15.72 -12.42 9.18
CA MET A 203 16.56 -11.40 9.79
C MET A 203 17.25 -11.96 11.03
N ASP A 204 18.57 -11.85 11.07
CA ASP A 204 19.35 -12.15 12.27
C ASP A 204 18.99 -11.17 13.39
N LEU A 205 18.55 -11.72 14.52
CA LEU A 205 18.32 -10.96 15.75
C LEU A 205 19.63 -10.90 16.53
N PRO A 206 20.29 -9.73 16.64
CA PRO A 206 21.54 -9.63 17.36
C PRO A 206 21.37 -10.00 18.85
N ASN A 207 22.47 -10.34 19.51
CA ASN A 207 22.48 -10.41 20.97
C ASN A 207 22.38 -8.99 21.53
N GLY A 208 21.23 -8.65 22.13
CA GLY A 208 20.99 -7.30 22.60
C GLY A 208 19.62 -7.18 23.27
N ARG A 209 19.44 -6.11 24.05
CA ARG A 209 18.17 -5.80 24.70
C ARG A 209 17.50 -4.61 24.05
N VAL A 210 16.18 -4.68 23.95
CA VAL A 210 15.33 -3.50 23.78
C VAL A 210 15.06 -2.92 25.16
N LEU A 211 15.31 -1.62 25.34
CA LEU A 211 15.03 -0.91 26.58
C LEU A 211 13.90 0.09 26.35
N VAL A 212 12.82 -0.03 27.13
CA VAL A 212 11.70 0.90 27.06
C VAL A 212 11.78 1.88 28.24
N LEU A 213 11.75 3.17 27.94
CA LEU A 213 11.69 4.24 28.93
C LEU A 213 10.40 5.04 28.75
N GLN A 214 9.65 5.19 29.83
CA GLN A 214 8.42 5.98 29.83
C GLN A 214 8.62 7.22 30.70
N LYS A 215 8.54 8.42 30.10
CA LYS A 215 8.69 9.68 30.82
C LYS A 215 7.73 10.75 30.31
N GLY A 216 6.71 11.05 31.12
CA GLY A 216 5.70 12.05 30.77
C GLY A 216 5.00 11.68 29.47
N ASN A 217 5.10 12.55 28.45
CA ASN A 217 4.48 12.34 27.15
C ASN A 217 5.29 11.43 26.20
N LEU A 218 6.53 11.10 26.56
CA LEU A 218 7.45 10.35 25.70
C LEU A 218 7.48 8.87 26.11
N LEU A 219 7.36 7.99 25.12
CA LEU A 219 7.73 6.58 25.23
C LEU A 219 8.94 6.37 24.31
N SER A 220 10.10 6.16 24.89
CA SER A 220 11.37 5.97 24.17
C SER A 220 11.76 4.50 24.18
N VAL A 221 12.26 4.01 23.06
CA VAL A 221 12.77 2.65 22.89
C VAL A 221 14.21 2.73 22.40
N GLN A 222 15.14 2.10 23.13
CA GLN A 222 16.54 1.98 22.74
C GLN A 222 16.86 0.56 22.29
N ALA A 223 17.44 0.41 21.11
CA ALA A 223 17.91 -0.86 20.54
C ALA A 223 19.32 -0.67 19.95
N GLY A 224 20.36 -0.97 20.72
CA GLY A 224 21.75 -0.69 20.31
C GLY A 224 21.96 0.81 20.11
N ASP A 225 22.41 1.21 18.93
CA ASP A 225 22.64 2.62 18.54
C ASP A 225 21.39 3.32 18.00
N VAL A 226 20.26 2.60 17.96
CA VAL A 226 18.97 3.10 17.47
C VAL A 226 18.09 3.53 18.63
N ALA A 227 17.56 4.75 18.53
CA ALA A 227 16.57 5.30 19.46
C ALA A 227 15.28 5.65 18.71
N ILE A 228 14.15 5.20 19.24
CA ILE A 228 12.82 5.42 18.65
C ILE A 228 11.95 6.07 19.71
N ASP A 229 11.43 7.25 19.41
CA ASP A 229 10.54 7.96 20.30
C ASP A 229 9.11 7.97 19.77
N PHE A 230 8.17 7.78 20.69
CA PHE A 230 6.75 7.93 20.46
C PHE A 230 6.19 9.06 21.32
N ASP A 231 5.45 9.96 20.70
CA ASP A 231 4.66 10.97 21.39
C ASP A 231 3.29 10.38 21.72
N ARG A 232 3.01 10.22 23.02
CA ARG A 232 1.77 9.60 23.51
C ARG A 232 0.54 10.42 23.22
N LYS A 233 0.63 11.75 23.34
CA LYS A 233 -0.47 12.67 23.09
C LYS A 233 -0.79 12.78 21.60
N ALA A 234 0.24 12.78 20.75
CA ALA A 234 0.08 12.76 19.30
C ALA A 234 -0.18 11.34 18.77
N ALA A 235 -0.03 10.30 19.58
CA ALA A 235 -0.16 8.89 19.23
C ALA A 235 0.63 8.51 17.96
N VAL A 236 1.91 8.91 17.88
CA VAL A 236 2.72 8.78 16.67
C VAL A 236 4.15 8.37 17.01
N LEU A 237 4.81 7.64 16.10
CA LEU A 237 6.27 7.54 16.08
C LEU A 237 6.81 8.91 15.66
N SER A 238 7.34 9.65 16.63
CA SER A 238 7.72 11.06 16.47
C SER A 238 9.20 11.25 16.13
N GLN A 239 10.07 10.29 16.47
CA GLN A 239 11.47 10.34 16.10
C GLN A 239 12.05 8.94 15.87
N PHE A 240 12.94 8.85 14.89
CA PHE A 240 13.80 7.69 14.62
C PHE A 240 15.24 8.20 14.50
N SER A 241 16.11 7.78 15.42
CA SER A 241 17.50 8.24 15.46
C SER A 241 18.47 7.07 15.39
N VAL A 242 19.59 7.28 14.70
CA VAL A 242 20.68 6.31 14.57
C VAL A 242 21.99 7.03 14.95
N ASP A 243 22.74 6.45 15.89
CA ASP A 243 23.97 7.05 16.42
C ASP A 243 23.77 8.49 16.94
N GLY A 244 22.60 8.74 17.54
CA GLY A 244 22.21 10.06 18.05
C GLY A 244 21.80 11.09 16.98
N THR A 245 21.86 10.73 15.70
CA THR A 245 21.39 11.58 14.59
C THR A 245 19.90 11.33 14.34
N ALA A 246 19.10 12.40 14.43
CA ALA A 246 17.67 12.36 14.13
C ALA A 246 17.43 12.19 12.62
N LEU A 247 16.69 11.16 12.21
CA LEU A 247 16.36 10.90 10.81
C LEU A 247 15.02 11.52 10.41
N LEU A 248 14.09 11.69 11.37
CA LEU A 248 12.82 12.35 11.13
C LEU A 248 12.91 13.83 11.50
N ALA A 249 12.44 14.68 10.59
CA ALA A 249 12.31 16.11 10.81
C ALA A 249 11.22 16.39 11.84
N SER A 250 11.55 17.21 12.84
CA SER A 250 10.56 17.72 13.80
C SER A 250 9.83 18.95 13.26
N GLY A 251 8.50 18.97 13.37
CA GLY A 251 7.67 20.14 13.01
C GLY A 251 7.10 20.11 11.58
N GLY A 252 6.43 21.19 11.19
CA GLY A 252 5.65 21.24 9.95
C GLY A 252 4.26 20.62 10.10
N SER A 253 3.64 20.22 8.99
CA SER A 253 2.30 19.62 8.97
C SER A 253 2.26 18.15 9.42
N LEU A 254 3.42 17.49 9.58
CA LEU A 254 3.52 16.11 10.07
C LEU A 254 4.23 16.06 11.41
N SER A 255 3.62 15.37 12.36
CA SER A 255 4.17 15.21 13.72
C SER A 255 5.06 13.97 13.88
N GLY A 256 5.12 13.12 12.85
CA GLY A 256 5.82 11.85 12.84
C GLY A 256 5.37 10.97 11.67
N VAL A 257 5.48 9.65 11.82
CA VAL A 257 5.02 8.67 10.83
C VAL A 257 3.50 8.52 10.89
N GLU A 258 2.80 8.85 9.80
CA GLU A 258 1.33 8.90 9.78
C GLU A 258 0.75 8.08 8.63
N LEU A 259 -0.49 7.57 8.80
CA LEU A 259 -1.30 7.06 7.68
C LEU A 259 -1.48 8.15 6.62
N ASN A 260 -1.36 7.76 5.36
CA ASN A 260 -1.56 8.62 4.21
C ASN A 260 -2.79 8.19 3.40
N VAL A 261 -3.94 8.75 3.75
CA VAL A 261 -5.21 8.65 3.00
C VAL A 261 -5.56 9.92 2.24
N ASN A 262 -4.75 10.98 2.42
CA ASN A 262 -4.91 12.24 1.73
C ASN A 262 -4.21 12.19 0.38
N SER A 263 -4.92 12.62 -0.67
CA SER A 263 -4.36 12.69 -2.02
C SER A 263 -4.61 14.06 -2.62
N TRP A 264 -3.62 14.52 -3.38
CA TRP A 264 -3.84 15.61 -4.31
C TRP A 264 -4.59 15.09 -5.55
N LEU A 265 -5.32 15.96 -6.25
CA LEU A 265 -6.04 15.58 -7.47
C LEU A 265 -5.17 15.82 -8.69
N THR A 266 -5.18 14.88 -9.62
CA THR A 266 -4.66 15.13 -10.96
C THR A 266 -5.58 16.09 -11.72
N ASP A 267 -5.06 16.74 -12.76
CA ASP A 267 -5.80 17.73 -13.56
C ASP A 267 -7.08 17.14 -14.17
N ASP A 268 -7.00 15.92 -14.72
CA ASP A 268 -8.17 15.17 -15.22
C ASP A 268 -9.25 15.00 -14.13
N ARG A 269 -8.86 14.75 -12.87
CA ARG A 269 -9.79 14.59 -11.74
C ARG A 269 -10.30 15.89 -11.18
N LEU A 270 -9.55 16.97 -11.34
CA LEU A 270 -10.00 18.31 -10.98
C LEU A 270 -11.08 18.79 -11.95
N VAL A 271 -10.90 18.55 -13.25
CA VAL A 271 -11.84 19.00 -14.30
C VAL A 271 -13.02 18.05 -14.47
N TRP A 272 -12.79 16.73 -14.46
CA TRP A 272 -13.83 15.72 -14.69
C TRP A 272 -13.83 14.59 -13.64
N PRO A 273 -14.16 14.89 -12.38
CA PRO A 273 -14.20 13.87 -11.33
C PRO A 273 -15.33 12.84 -11.53
N GLY A 274 -16.41 13.19 -12.23
CA GLY A 274 -17.64 12.40 -12.30
C GLY A 274 -18.54 12.66 -11.08
N GLY A 275 -19.85 12.41 -11.22
CA GLY A 275 -20.87 12.91 -10.26
C GLY A 275 -20.69 12.41 -8.82
N LYS A 276 -20.40 11.13 -8.62
CA LYS A 276 -20.19 10.55 -7.28
C LYS A 276 -18.94 11.15 -6.61
N ILE A 277 -17.79 11.05 -7.29
CA ILE A 277 -16.52 11.57 -6.80
C ILE A 277 -16.63 13.07 -6.52
N TRP A 278 -17.29 13.84 -7.39
CA TRP A 278 -17.54 15.27 -7.14
C TRP A 278 -18.21 15.51 -5.79
N ASN A 279 -19.31 14.81 -5.50
CA ASN A 279 -20.03 14.96 -4.24
C ASN A 279 -19.16 14.59 -3.03
N GLU A 280 -18.35 13.54 -3.14
CA GLU A 280 -17.44 13.09 -2.07
C GLU A 280 -16.27 14.07 -1.87
N LEU A 281 -15.72 14.64 -2.95
CA LEU A 281 -14.70 15.69 -2.86
C LEU A 281 -15.24 16.95 -2.19
N GLN A 282 -16.47 17.38 -2.53
CA GLN A 282 -17.15 18.47 -1.82
C GLN A 282 -17.41 18.14 -0.35
N ALA A 283 -17.60 16.86 -0.04
CA ALA A 283 -17.73 16.38 1.33
C ALA A 283 -16.39 16.29 2.07
N GLY A 284 -15.24 16.56 1.44
CA GLY A 284 -13.91 16.53 2.05
C GLY A 284 -13.21 15.17 1.99
N MET A 285 -13.67 14.22 1.17
CA MET A 285 -13.17 12.82 1.11
C MET A 285 -11.78 12.66 0.45
N ASN A 286 -11.02 13.73 0.39
CA ASN A 286 -9.59 13.71 0.13
C ASN A 286 -8.82 14.59 1.13
N ARG A 287 -9.48 15.14 2.17
CA ARG A 287 -8.97 16.05 3.22
C ARG A 287 -9.38 15.54 4.61
N PHE A 288 -8.64 14.56 5.10
CA PHE A 288 -8.80 14.01 6.42
C PHE A 288 -7.86 14.70 7.41
N GLU A 289 -8.40 15.09 8.55
CA GLU A 289 -7.70 15.62 9.71
C GLU A 289 -7.42 14.47 10.69
N ARG A 290 -6.17 14.38 11.14
CA ARG A 290 -5.74 13.35 12.07
C ARG A 290 -6.11 13.74 13.51
N GLN A 291 -6.69 12.81 14.24
CA GLN A 291 -7.09 12.91 15.64
C GLN A 291 -6.48 11.73 16.42
N PRO A 292 -5.47 11.96 17.28
CA PRO A 292 -4.90 10.92 18.12
C PRO A 292 -5.95 10.29 19.04
N VAL A 293 -5.93 8.96 19.18
CA VAL A 293 -6.84 8.23 20.08
C VAL A 293 -6.07 7.64 21.26
N SER A 294 -5.08 6.79 21.00
CA SER A 294 -4.28 6.16 22.07
C SER A 294 -2.91 5.71 21.59
N LEU A 295 -1.97 5.62 22.52
CA LEU A 295 -0.67 4.98 22.31
C LEU A 295 -0.26 4.21 23.56
N GLU A 296 -0.07 2.90 23.39
CA GLU A 296 0.11 1.96 24.50
C GLU A 296 1.27 0.99 24.20
N LEU A 297 2.07 0.71 25.24
CA LEU A 297 3.01 -0.41 25.21
C LEU A 297 2.21 -1.70 25.42
N VAL A 298 2.20 -2.57 24.43
CA VAL A 298 1.40 -3.81 24.41
C VAL A 298 2.23 -5.00 24.90
N GLU A 299 3.51 -5.03 24.56
CA GLU A 299 4.42 -6.11 24.94
C GLU A 299 5.82 -5.57 25.19
N GLU A 300 6.46 -6.01 26.27
CA GLU A 300 7.85 -5.67 26.59
C GLU A 300 8.64 -6.96 26.78
N GLY A 301 9.52 -7.25 25.82
CA GLY A 301 10.39 -8.40 25.82
C GLY A 301 11.86 -8.00 25.89
N THR A 302 12.74 -9.01 25.98
CA THR A 302 14.18 -8.75 25.98
C THR A 302 14.68 -8.40 24.57
N ALA A 303 14.26 -9.16 23.54
CA ALA A 303 14.74 -8.98 22.17
C ALA A 303 13.85 -8.05 21.32
N SER A 304 12.64 -7.75 21.79
CA SER A 304 11.69 -6.89 21.10
C SER A 304 10.71 -6.25 22.07
N CYS A 305 10.05 -5.17 21.65
CA CYS A 305 8.84 -4.65 22.30
C CYS A 305 7.78 -4.30 21.26
N ARG A 306 6.51 -4.29 21.67
CA ARG A 306 5.38 -3.94 20.81
C ARG A 306 4.62 -2.74 21.35
N ILE A 307 4.41 -1.75 20.50
CA ILE A 307 3.65 -0.53 20.80
C ILE A 307 2.51 -0.41 19.81
N GLN A 308 1.31 -0.10 20.29
CA GLN A 308 0.15 0.15 19.44
C GLN A 308 -0.23 1.62 19.51
N ALA A 309 -0.38 2.24 18.34
CA ALA A 309 -0.90 3.58 18.18
C ALA A 309 -2.22 3.54 17.40
N VAL A 310 -3.22 4.29 17.89
CA VAL A 310 -4.53 4.44 17.26
C VAL A 310 -4.78 5.92 17.00
N ALA A 311 -5.20 6.25 15.78
CA ALA A 311 -5.61 7.59 15.40
C ALA A 311 -6.77 7.53 14.39
N ASP A 312 -7.69 8.47 14.50
CA ASP A 312 -8.76 8.65 13.52
C ASP A 312 -8.35 9.73 12.50
N HIS A 313 -8.69 9.52 11.24
CA HIS A 313 -8.48 10.42 10.12
C HIS A 313 -9.85 10.82 9.60
N LEU A 314 -10.39 11.91 10.14
CA LEU A 314 -11.78 12.31 9.96
C LEU A 314 -11.91 13.47 8.99
N VAL A 315 -13.02 13.52 8.26
CA VAL A 315 -13.36 14.72 7.49
C VAL A 315 -13.53 15.90 8.44
N SER A 316 -12.96 17.05 8.08
CA SER A 316 -13.03 18.29 8.87
C SER A 316 -14.47 18.58 9.34
N GLY A 317 -14.64 18.73 10.65
CA GLY A 317 -15.94 19.00 11.29
C GLY A 317 -16.96 17.85 11.28
N LYS A 318 -16.57 16.63 10.90
CA LYS A 318 -17.44 15.45 10.85
C LYS A 318 -16.86 14.27 11.64
N LYS A 319 -17.69 13.24 11.84
CA LYS A 319 -17.28 11.97 12.50
C LYS A 319 -16.91 10.85 11.52
N GLN A 320 -17.17 11.06 10.23
CA GLN A 320 -16.88 10.09 9.18
C GLN A 320 -15.40 10.17 8.74
N GLY A 321 -14.79 9.02 8.45
CA GLY A 321 -13.39 8.96 8.06
C GLY A 321 -12.79 7.56 8.20
N PHE A 322 -11.53 7.49 8.57
CA PHE A 322 -10.81 6.24 8.75
C PHE A 322 -10.23 6.10 10.15
N ARG A 323 -10.33 4.91 10.76
CA ARG A 323 -9.52 4.55 11.93
C ARG A 323 -8.25 3.89 11.47
N HIS A 324 -7.11 4.37 11.95
CA HIS A 324 -5.80 3.75 11.76
C HIS A 324 -5.34 3.12 13.05
N THR A 325 -5.01 1.84 13.02
CA THR A 325 -4.25 1.18 14.08
C THR A 325 -2.91 0.73 13.52
N ALA A 326 -1.82 1.27 14.06
CA ALA A 326 -0.46 0.85 13.76
C ALA A 326 0.13 0.10 14.96
N THR A 327 0.60 -1.13 14.71
CA THR A 327 1.31 -1.94 15.69
C THR A 327 2.78 -1.99 15.31
N TYR A 328 3.62 -1.34 16.11
CA TYR A 328 5.06 -1.27 15.94
C TYR A 328 5.70 -2.38 16.76
N THR A 329 6.34 -3.35 16.11
CA THR A 329 7.26 -4.30 16.76
C THR A 329 8.69 -3.80 16.54
N ILE A 330 9.31 -3.31 17.61
CA ILE A 330 10.69 -2.84 17.60
C ILE A 330 11.59 -4.01 17.96
N LEU A 331 12.54 -4.33 17.09
CA LEU A 331 13.51 -5.40 17.30
C LEU A 331 14.82 -4.83 17.87
N ASN A 332 15.60 -5.67 18.54
CA ASN A 332 16.92 -5.31 19.05
C ASN A 332 17.97 -5.00 17.97
N SER A 333 17.67 -5.29 16.69
CA SER A 333 18.43 -4.82 15.53
C SER A 333 18.19 -3.35 15.18
N GLY A 334 17.19 -2.71 15.80
CA GLY A 334 16.72 -1.37 15.43
C GLY A 334 15.68 -1.36 14.30
N THR A 335 15.39 -2.52 13.70
CA THR A 335 14.29 -2.67 12.74
C THR A 335 12.95 -2.45 13.44
N ILE A 336 12.08 -1.69 12.80
CA ILE A 336 10.70 -1.45 13.22
C ILE A 336 9.79 -2.14 12.21
N GLN A 337 9.19 -3.27 12.58
CA GLN A 337 8.10 -3.87 11.82
C GLN A 337 6.80 -3.14 12.18
N VAL A 338 6.02 -2.74 11.19
CA VAL A 338 4.78 -1.99 11.37
C VAL A 338 3.64 -2.71 10.65
N ASP A 339 2.69 -3.20 11.44
CA ASP A 339 1.47 -3.84 10.95
C ASP A 339 0.30 -2.87 11.12
N ASN A 340 -0.37 -2.54 10.01
CA ASN A 340 -1.39 -1.49 9.95
C ASN A 340 -2.76 -2.08 9.66
N LEU A 341 -3.77 -1.53 10.32
CA LEU A 341 -5.18 -1.77 10.04
C LEU A 341 -5.87 -0.44 9.80
N VAL A 342 -6.60 -0.34 8.69
CA VAL A 342 -7.38 0.85 8.31
C VAL A 342 -8.84 0.47 8.18
N GLN A 343 -9.69 1.12 8.96
CA GLN A 343 -11.11 0.82 9.01
C GLN A 343 -11.92 2.04 8.62
N LYS A 344 -13.08 1.84 8.01
CA LYS A 344 -14.02 2.92 7.72
C LYS A 344 -14.87 3.26 8.94
N ILE A 345 -14.97 4.54 9.28
CA ILE A 345 -15.87 5.07 10.32
C ILE A 345 -17.01 5.80 9.62
N ASP A 346 -18.24 5.31 9.78
CA ASP A 346 -19.46 5.91 9.21
C ASP A 346 -19.35 6.22 7.70
N LEU A 347 -18.61 5.38 6.97
CA LEU A 347 -18.42 5.47 5.52
C LEU A 347 -18.84 4.15 4.85
N PRO A 348 -19.52 4.20 3.69
CA PRO A 348 -19.81 2.99 2.93
C PRO A 348 -18.54 2.36 2.35
N SER A 349 -18.59 1.08 2.00
CA SER A 349 -17.46 0.30 1.47
C SER A 349 -16.92 0.83 0.14
N ASP A 350 -17.75 1.57 -0.61
CA ASP A 350 -17.41 2.22 -1.86
C ASP A 350 -17.11 3.73 -1.70
N ALA A 351 -17.02 4.25 -0.47
CA ALA A 351 -16.64 5.64 -0.21
C ALA A 351 -15.25 5.95 -0.79
N LEU A 352 -15.08 7.17 -1.31
CA LEU A 352 -13.85 7.61 -1.97
C LEU A 352 -12.60 7.42 -1.09
N CYS A 353 -11.64 6.69 -1.63
CA CYS A 353 -10.31 6.48 -1.07
C CYS A 353 -9.31 6.37 -2.22
N PHE A 354 -8.40 7.35 -2.35
CA PHE A 354 -7.41 7.34 -3.42
C PHE A 354 -6.14 6.57 -3.06
N ARG A 355 -5.88 6.37 -1.77
CA ARG A 355 -4.61 5.86 -1.26
C ARG A 355 -4.78 5.24 0.12
N ILE A 356 -4.07 4.14 0.35
CA ILE A 356 -3.83 3.55 1.66
C ILE A 356 -2.33 3.30 1.76
N GLY A 357 -1.68 3.95 2.72
CA GLY A 357 -0.22 3.96 2.84
C GLY A 357 0.26 4.73 4.05
N VAL A 358 1.57 4.97 4.14
CA VAL A 358 2.20 5.78 5.18
C VAL A 358 3.08 6.86 4.59
N ARG A 359 3.29 7.93 5.35
CA ARG A 359 4.19 9.03 5.02
C ARG A 359 5.10 9.36 6.20
N LEU A 360 6.38 9.57 5.90
CA LEU A 360 7.44 9.84 6.86
C LEU A 360 8.06 11.22 6.57
N PRO A 361 8.15 12.13 7.54
CA PRO A 361 8.87 13.40 7.41
C PRO A 361 10.37 13.19 7.62
N VAL A 362 11.12 12.81 6.60
CA VAL A 362 12.56 12.56 6.68
C VAL A 362 13.33 13.89 6.60
N GLY A 363 14.40 14.06 7.38
CA GLY A 363 15.26 15.26 7.37
C GLY A 363 15.68 15.68 5.95
N LYS A 364 15.80 17.00 5.71
CA LYS A 364 16.14 17.53 4.37
C LYS A 364 17.54 17.10 3.91
N GLU A 365 18.45 16.88 4.85
CA GLU A 365 19.81 16.40 4.63
C GLU A 365 19.90 14.97 4.09
N PHE A 366 18.82 14.19 4.18
CA PHE A 366 18.73 12.85 3.59
C PHE A 366 18.15 12.94 2.17
N ASP A 367 18.88 13.61 1.28
CA ASP A 367 18.42 14.05 -0.04
C ASP A 367 18.79 13.11 -1.20
N VAL A 368 19.34 11.92 -0.91
CA VAL A 368 19.59 10.88 -1.91
C VAL A 368 18.56 9.77 -1.77
N ALA A 369 17.74 9.59 -2.80
CA ALA A 369 16.78 8.50 -2.90
C ALA A 369 17.37 7.31 -3.66
N GLU A 370 17.37 6.15 -3.03
CA GLU A 370 17.69 4.86 -3.65
C GLU A 370 16.49 3.94 -3.55
N TYR A 371 16.16 3.19 -4.60
CA TYR A 371 15.00 2.31 -4.56
C TYR A 371 15.12 1.15 -5.54
N ALA A 372 14.47 0.04 -5.18
CA ALA A 372 14.16 -1.04 -6.10
C ALA A 372 12.65 -1.01 -6.40
N ALA A 373 12.29 -0.60 -7.61
CA ALA A 373 10.91 -0.49 -8.09
C ALA A 373 10.89 -0.45 -9.61
N LYS A 374 9.71 -0.27 -10.22
CA LYS A 374 9.62 0.16 -11.62
C LYS A 374 10.06 1.62 -11.77
N GLY A 375 10.90 1.91 -12.75
CA GLY A 375 11.45 3.24 -13.01
C GLY A 375 12.24 3.35 -14.32
N PRO A 376 13.12 4.35 -14.47
CA PRO A 376 13.38 5.44 -13.51
C PRO A 376 12.29 6.52 -13.48
N ASP A 377 11.52 6.66 -14.55
CA ASP A 377 10.46 7.68 -14.67
C ASP A 377 9.22 7.32 -13.84
N GLU A 378 8.40 8.33 -13.55
CA GLU A 378 7.16 8.12 -12.80
C GLU A 378 6.16 7.23 -13.53
N ASN A 379 5.60 6.29 -12.78
CA ASN A 379 4.70 5.27 -13.29
C ASN A 379 3.68 4.87 -12.22
N TYR A 380 2.56 4.31 -12.69
CA TYR A 380 1.42 3.92 -11.88
C TYR A 380 0.95 2.55 -12.36
N ASP A 381 0.17 1.82 -11.55
CA ASP A 381 -0.31 0.49 -11.95
C ASP A 381 -1.07 0.49 -13.28
N ALA A 382 -1.88 1.52 -13.53
CA ALA A 382 -2.60 1.71 -14.78
C ALA A 382 -1.75 2.38 -15.90
N ARG A 383 -0.48 2.71 -15.64
CA ARG A 383 0.42 3.39 -16.61
C ARG A 383 1.89 3.06 -16.31
N ASN A 384 2.35 1.90 -16.78
CA ASN A 384 3.72 1.41 -16.50
C ASN A 384 4.35 0.58 -17.63
N ALA A 385 3.80 0.59 -18.86
CA ALA A 385 4.37 -0.16 -19.99
C ALA A 385 5.81 0.25 -20.33
N ALA A 386 6.18 1.50 -20.05
CA ALA A 386 7.55 1.99 -20.24
C ALA A 386 8.49 1.69 -19.06
N ALA A 387 7.96 1.33 -17.89
CA ALA A 387 8.72 1.27 -16.67
C ALA A 387 9.38 -0.11 -16.50
N ARG A 388 10.64 -0.12 -16.05
CA ARG A 388 11.42 -1.34 -15.84
C ARG A 388 11.69 -1.54 -14.36
N PHE A 389 11.51 -2.75 -13.85
CA PHE A 389 11.98 -3.07 -12.51
C PHE A 389 13.52 -3.01 -12.48
N GLY A 390 14.07 -2.28 -11.53
CA GLY A 390 15.50 -2.03 -11.43
C GLY A 390 15.86 -1.39 -10.10
N GLN A 391 17.16 -1.25 -9.83
CA GLN A 391 17.65 -0.40 -8.76
C GLN A 391 18.06 0.96 -9.33
N TYR A 392 17.55 2.02 -8.71
CA TYR A 392 17.74 3.39 -9.16
C TYR A 392 18.23 4.26 -8.01
N THR A 393 18.97 5.30 -8.36
CA THR A 393 19.46 6.33 -7.45
C THR A 393 19.25 7.69 -8.08
N GLN A 394 18.67 8.64 -7.34
CA GLN A 394 18.52 10.02 -7.79
C GLN A 394 18.36 10.97 -6.59
N PRO A 395 18.61 12.28 -6.78
CA PRO A 395 18.27 13.26 -5.75
C PRO A 395 16.77 13.22 -5.41
N ALA A 396 16.43 13.38 -4.13
CA ALA A 396 15.06 13.42 -3.63
C ALA A 396 14.24 14.53 -4.31
N ALA A 397 14.87 15.66 -4.62
CA ALA A 397 14.25 16.75 -5.38
C ALA A 397 13.81 16.35 -6.79
N GLU A 398 14.53 15.42 -7.43
CA GLU A 398 14.22 14.95 -8.79
C GLU A 398 13.10 13.90 -8.83
N MET A 399 12.61 13.45 -7.67
CA MET A 399 11.44 12.56 -7.58
C MET A 399 10.12 13.30 -7.87
N LEU A 400 10.10 14.64 -7.76
CA LEU A 400 8.93 15.46 -8.05
C LEU A 400 8.62 15.44 -9.56
N GLY A 401 7.37 15.14 -9.91
CA GLY A 401 6.91 15.17 -11.30
C GLY A 401 6.87 16.59 -11.88
N LYS A 402 7.22 16.70 -13.16
CA LYS A 402 7.41 17.98 -13.87
C LYS A 402 6.11 18.51 -14.49
N TYR A 403 5.02 18.61 -13.72
CA TYR A 403 3.74 19.11 -14.23
C TYR A 403 3.63 20.64 -14.08
N VAL A 404 2.92 21.30 -15.01
CA VAL A 404 2.72 22.76 -14.97
C VAL A 404 1.98 23.18 -13.69
N ARG A 405 0.82 22.57 -13.42
CA ARG A 405 0.15 22.68 -12.13
C ARG A 405 0.68 21.60 -11.19
N PRO A 406 1.07 21.93 -9.94
CA PRO A 406 1.39 20.93 -8.95
C PRO A 406 0.23 19.96 -8.73
N GLN A 407 0.55 18.66 -8.79
CA GLN A 407 -0.44 17.59 -8.66
C GLN A 407 0.13 16.30 -8.06
N GLU A 408 -0.71 15.28 -7.89
CA GLU A 408 -0.21 13.94 -7.53
C GLU A 408 0.72 13.44 -8.64
N CYS A 409 1.93 13.07 -8.27
CA CYS A 409 3.03 12.76 -9.19
C CYS A 409 4.15 11.97 -8.48
N GLY A 410 5.18 11.59 -9.22
CA GLY A 410 6.43 11.06 -8.66
C GLY A 410 6.35 9.59 -8.19
N ASN A 411 5.25 8.90 -8.49
CA ASN A 411 5.04 7.51 -8.09
C ASN A 411 6.02 6.53 -8.76
N ARG A 412 6.36 5.45 -8.07
CA ARG A 412 7.13 4.30 -8.57
C ARG A 412 6.39 3.03 -8.14
N SER A 413 5.81 2.30 -9.10
CA SER A 413 5.05 1.09 -8.80
C SER A 413 5.91 -0.15 -8.61
N GLY A 414 5.38 -1.16 -7.93
CA GLY A 414 6.09 -2.41 -7.66
C GLY A 414 7.32 -2.22 -6.78
N LEU A 415 7.19 -1.40 -5.74
CA LEU A 415 8.22 -1.09 -4.77
C LEU A 415 8.61 -2.32 -3.97
N ALA A 416 9.89 -2.69 -4.05
CA ALA A 416 10.52 -3.69 -3.20
C ALA A 416 11.22 -3.07 -1.98
N TRP A 417 11.80 -1.87 -2.13
CA TRP A 417 12.31 -1.04 -1.02
C TRP A 417 12.64 0.37 -1.51
N MET A 418 12.62 1.35 -0.61
CA MET A 418 13.10 2.72 -0.85
C MET A 418 13.92 3.21 0.35
N ALA A 419 15.02 3.90 0.08
CA ALA A 419 15.91 4.46 1.08
C ALA A 419 16.07 5.96 0.84
N LEU A 420 16.18 6.71 1.94
CA LEU A 420 16.69 8.08 1.94
C LEU A 420 17.93 8.12 2.81
N ARG A 421 19.02 8.68 2.28
CA ARG A 421 20.30 8.82 3.00
C ARG A 421 20.94 10.18 2.73
N ASN A 422 21.84 10.57 3.63
CA ASN A 422 22.65 11.78 3.51
C ASN A 422 23.96 11.49 2.76
N GLU A 423 24.80 12.52 2.58
CA GLU A 423 26.11 12.40 1.92
C GLU A 423 27.07 11.42 2.63
N GLU A 424 26.92 11.23 3.94
CA GLU A 424 27.73 10.29 4.73
C GLU A 424 27.27 8.83 4.58
N GLY A 425 26.12 8.61 3.94
CA GLY A 425 25.52 7.30 3.73
C GLY A 425 24.61 6.83 4.88
N LEU A 426 24.42 7.65 5.92
CA LEU A 426 23.48 7.39 7.01
C LEU A 426 22.05 7.68 6.55
N GLY A 427 21.08 6.86 6.98
CA GLY A 427 19.68 7.09 6.67
C GLY A 427 18.76 5.96 7.13
N LEU A 428 17.70 5.73 6.36
CA LEU A 428 16.73 4.66 6.60
C LEU A 428 16.30 3.98 5.30
N VAL A 429 15.80 2.75 5.44
CA VAL A 429 15.14 1.99 4.37
C VAL A 429 13.72 1.64 4.80
N ILE A 430 12.74 1.91 3.94
CA ILE A 430 11.39 1.35 4.03
C ILE A 430 11.29 0.11 3.14
N VAL A 431 10.84 -1.00 3.71
CA VAL A 431 10.69 -2.29 3.03
C VAL A 431 9.26 -2.78 3.23
N PRO A 432 8.42 -2.77 2.20
CA PRO A 432 7.05 -3.23 2.31
C PRO A 432 7.00 -4.76 2.40
N ALA A 433 6.01 -5.31 3.12
CA ALA A 433 5.84 -6.76 3.24
C ALA A 433 5.27 -7.37 1.94
N GLU A 434 4.45 -6.60 1.23
CA GLU A 434 3.94 -6.89 -0.10
C GLU A 434 4.30 -5.73 -1.02
N ALA A 435 4.52 -5.99 -2.32
CA ALA A 435 4.85 -4.91 -3.25
C ALA A 435 3.71 -3.87 -3.29
N GLY A 436 4.08 -2.59 -3.20
CA GLY A 436 3.17 -1.46 -3.39
C GLY A 436 3.84 -0.36 -4.18
N ASP A 437 3.60 0.90 -3.82
CA ASP A 437 4.14 2.06 -4.52
C ASP A 437 5.01 2.93 -3.60
N GLY A 438 5.99 3.61 -4.19
CA GLY A 438 6.91 4.51 -3.49
C GLY A 438 7.01 5.88 -4.14
N SER A 439 7.15 6.93 -3.33
CA SER A 439 7.48 8.28 -3.83
C SER A 439 8.12 9.14 -2.75
N VAL A 440 8.80 10.21 -3.17
CA VAL A 440 9.40 11.23 -2.30
C VAL A 440 8.90 12.59 -2.77
N MET A 441 8.30 13.36 -1.85
CA MET A 441 7.73 14.68 -2.15
C MET A 441 8.39 15.78 -1.32
N PRO A 442 8.47 17.02 -1.82
CA PRO A 442 9.06 18.15 -1.08
C PRO A 442 8.18 18.70 0.05
N CYS A 443 6.88 18.41 0.00
CA CYS A 443 5.89 18.91 0.95
C CYS A 443 4.69 17.97 0.98
N THR A 444 3.83 18.15 1.97
CA THR A 444 2.60 17.36 2.09
C THR A 444 1.50 17.91 1.20
N ARG A 445 0.48 17.06 0.98
CA ARG A 445 -0.75 17.46 0.32
C ARG A 445 -1.37 18.71 0.94
N GLU A 446 -1.35 18.82 2.26
CA GLU A 446 -1.95 19.94 3.00
C GLU A 446 -1.15 21.23 2.79
N GLU A 447 0.17 21.14 2.75
CA GLU A 447 1.08 22.28 2.49
C GLU A 447 0.96 22.78 1.04
N MET A 448 0.54 21.92 0.11
CA MET A 448 0.27 22.31 -1.26
C MET A 448 -1.09 23.04 -1.42
N ASP A 449 -2.00 23.04 -0.43
CA ASP A 449 -3.38 23.52 -0.65
C ASP A 449 -3.42 24.97 -1.15
N GLY A 450 -4.17 25.21 -2.24
CA GLY A 450 -4.24 26.51 -2.90
C GLY A 450 -3.05 26.86 -3.81
N VAL A 451 -2.00 26.05 -3.87
CA VAL A 451 -0.89 26.22 -4.81
C VAL A 451 -1.37 25.97 -6.24
N LEU A 452 -1.08 26.92 -7.13
CA LEU A 452 -1.46 26.86 -8.54
C LEU A 452 -0.25 26.60 -9.44
N HIS A 453 0.93 27.07 -9.04
CA HIS A 453 2.15 26.97 -9.85
C HIS A 453 3.30 26.34 -9.05
N VAL A 454 4.15 25.55 -9.70
CA VAL A 454 5.30 24.88 -9.05
C VAL A 454 6.18 25.84 -8.23
N PRO A 455 6.50 27.06 -8.70
CA PRO A 455 7.33 27.99 -7.94
C PRO A 455 6.66 28.59 -6.69
N GLU A 456 5.37 28.36 -6.49
CA GLU A 456 4.64 28.72 -5.26
C GLU A 456 4.71 27.62 -4.19
N LEU A 457 5.27 26.45 -4.51
CA LEU A 457 5.49 25.39 -3.53
C LEU A 457 6.40 25.90 -2.40
N PRO A 458 6.13 25.51 -1.15
CA PRO A 458 6.99 25.89 -0.04
C PRO A 458 8.38 25.28 -0.23
N GLU A 459 9.40 26.05 0.14
CA GLU A 459 10.77 25.55 0.21
C GLU A 459 10.83 24.30 1.10
N PRO A 460 11.38 23.17 0.62
CA PRO A 460 11.41 21.94 1.39
C PRO A 460 12.20 22.15 2.68
N THR A 461 11.60 21.80 3.81
CA THR A 461 12.29 21.71 5.11
C THR A 461 12.58 20.26 5.51
N ARG A 462 12.03 19.31 4.74
CA ARG A 462 12.08 17.86 4.92
C ARG A 462 11.62 17.19 3.63
N TRP A 463 11.90 15.90 3.49
CA TRP A 463 11.36 15.05 2.44
C TRP A 463 10.19 14.22 2.97
N ILE A 464 9.12 14.11 2.21
CA ILE A 464 7.98 13.25 2.53
C ILE A 464 8.16 11.94 1.79
N LEU A 465 8.78 10.95 2.46
CA LEU A 465 8.88 9.59 1.96
C LEU A 465 7.53 8.90 2.12
N ARG A 466 6.96 8.36 1.03
CA ARG A 466 5.65 7.71 1.01
C ARG A 466 5.79 6.26 0.55
N TYR A 467 5.19 5.35 1.31
CA TYR A 467 4.89 3.99 0.86
C TYR A 467 3.38 3.84 0.79
N ASP A 468 2.85 3.49 -0.37
CA ASP A 468 1.43 3.22 -0.56
C ASP A 468 1.21 1.74 -0.82
N ALA A 469 0.49 1.06 0.08
CA ALA A 469 0.08 -0.33 -0.14
C ALA A 469 -0.97 -0.44 -1.24
N ALA A 470 -1.78 0.61 -1.44
CA ALA A 470 -2.71 0.73 -2.56
C ALA A 470 -2.88 2.19 -2.97
N GLN A 471 -3.00 2.41 -4.28
CA GLN A 471 -3.21 3.73 -4.86
C GLN A 471 -4.13 3.64 -6.09
N ALA A 472 -5.14 4.51 -6.17
CA ALA A 472 -6.16 4.49 -7.23
C ALA A 472 -6.42 5.88 -7.83
N ILE A 473 -5.39 6.70 -8.04
CA ILE A 473 -5.54 8.07 -8.54
C ILE A 473 -5.78 8.16 -10.05
N LEU A 474 -5.19 7.25 -10.83
CA LEU A 474 -5.31 7.20 -12.29
C LEU A 474 -6.47 6.32 -12.81
N PRO A 475 -6.71 5.08 -12.30
CA PRO A 475 -7.72 4.18 -12.83
C PRO A 475 -9.13 4.79 -12.93
N LYS A 476 -9.99 4.27 -13.82
CA LYS A 476 -11.39 4.70 -13.95
C LYS A 476 -12.32 3.51 -13.64
N PRO A 477 -13.04 3.48 -12.50
CA PRO A 477 -13.16 4.53 -11.47
C PRO A 477 -11.93 4.65 -10.57
N SER A 478 -11.66 5.86 -10.08
CA SER A 478 -10.56 6.13 -9.14
C SER A 478 -11.01 5.91 -7.71
N ASN A 479 -11.00 4.65 -7.27
CA ASN A 479 -11.36 4.33 -5.90
C ASN A 479 -10.73 3.03 -5.41
N ILE A 480 -10.25 3.04 -4.17
CA ILE A 480 -9.95 1.83 -3.40
C ILE A 480 -11.22 1.47 -2.63
N SER A 481 -11.90 0.43 -3.08
CA SER A 481 -13.08 -0.11 -2.39
C SER A 481 -12.65 -1.24 -1.47
N PHE A 482 -13.11 -1.21 -0.22
CA PHE A 482 -12.90 -2.30 0.74
C PHE A 482 -14.03 -2.32 1.77
N GLU A 483 -14.36 -3.53 2.22
CA GLU A 483 -15.33 -3.80 3.29
C GLU A 483 -14.58 -4.15 4.59
N GLY A 484 -15.05 -3.61 5.71
CA GLY A 484 -14.38 -3.81 6.99
C GLY A 484 -13.01 -3.11 7.01
N ASP A 485 -11.95 -3.92 6.96
CA ASP A 485 -10.59 -3.48 7.25
C ASP A 485 -9.66 -3.68 6.05
N ALA A 486 -8.81 -2.69 5.78
CA ALA A 486 -7.66 -2.81 4.90
C ALA A 486 -6.39 -2.93 5.74
N ALA A 487 -5.68 -4.05 5.60
CA ALA A 487 -4.43 -4.30 6.31
C ALA A 487 -3.23 -4.15 5.37
N PHE A 488 -2.12 -3.64 5.91
CA PHE A 488 -0.84 -3.61 5.20
C PHE A 488 0.33 -3.53 6.17
N SER A 489 1.47 -4.06 5.76
CA SER A 489 2.66 -4.14 6.60
C SER A 489 3.91 -3.66 5.88
N TYR A 490 4.84 -3.12 6.64
CA TYR A 490 6.16 -2.69 6.18
C TYR A 490 7.15 -2.68 7.33
N SER A 491 8.44 -2.54 7.03
CA SER A 491 9.47 -2.29 8.02
C SER A 491 10.25 -1.02 7.74
N ILE A 492 10.65 -0.31 8.79
CA ILE A 492 11.64 0.78 8.76
C ILE A 492 12.93 0.22 9.32
N ARG A 493 14.03 0.34 8.59
CA ARG A 493 15.34 -0.22 8.97
C ARG A 493 16.38 0.89 9.00
N PRO A 494 17.27 0.92 10.00
CA PRO A 494 18.40 1.86 10.00
C PRO A 494 19.34 1.52 8.84
N LEU A 495 19.92 2.54 8.23
CA LEU A 495 20.94 2.39 7.19
C LEU A 495 22.19 3.11 7.62
N GLN A 496 23.26 2.35 7.87
CA GLN A 496 24.54 2.87 8.33
C GLN A 496 25.48 3.23 7.16
N PRO A 497 26.43 4.15 7.37
CA PRO A 497 27.47 4.46 6.38
C PRO A 497 28.16 3.21 5.82
N GLY A 498 28.29 3.15 4.49
CA GLY A 498 28.91 2.04 3.78
C GLY A 498 28.05 0.79 3.60
N GLN A 499 26.83 0.74 4.15
CA GLN A 499 25.90 -0.35 3.90
C GLN A 499 25.21 -0.21 2.52
N ASP A 500 24.98 -1.37 1.91
CA ASP A 500 24.15 -1.50 0.72
C ASP A 500 22.66 -1.61 1.12
N ALA A 501 21.82 -0.66 0.70
CA ALA A 501 20.39 -0.67 1.02
C ALA A 501 19.67 -1.93 0.55
N ALA A 502 20.06 -2.51 -0.60
CA ALA A 502 19.45 -3.75 -1.08
C ALA A 502 19.76 -4.93 -0.14
N ALA A 503 20.97 -4.99 0.42
CA ALA A 503 21.36 -6.00 1.38
C ALA A 503 20.64 -5.81 2.74
N VAL A 504 20.44 -4.56 3.18
CA VAL A 504 19.64 -4.25 4.37
C VAL A 504 18.16 -4.59 4.18
N ALA A 505 17.63 -4.46 2.96
CA ALA A 505 16.25 -4.77 2.64
C ALA A 505 15.95 -6.27 2.50
N LEU A 506 16.94 -7.07 2.09
CA LEU A 506 16.75 -8.47 1.71
C LEU A 506 16.15 -9.39 2.80
N PRO A 507 16.60 -9.35 4.08
CA PRO A 507 16.10 -10.28 5.09
C PRO A 507 14.63 -10.02 5.44
N VAL A 508 13.87 -11.07 5.71
CA VAL A 508 12.48 -10.98 6.16
C VAL A 508 12.38 -10.98 7.68
N VAL A 509 11.45 -10.21 8.24
CA VAL A 509 11.18 -10.24 9.68
C VAL A 509 10.56 -11.61 10.02
N PRO A 510 11.06 -12.34 11.05
CA PRO A 510 10.49 -13.63 11.44
C PRO A 510 8.98 -13.53 11.70
N ALA A 511 8.20 -14.46 11.15
CA ALA A 511 6.74 -14.40 11.20
C ALA A 511 6.17 -14.41 12.61
N GLU A 512 6.88 -15.02 13.56
CA GLU A 512 6.54 -15.04 14.99
C GLU A 512 6.76 -13.69 15.71
N LEU A 513 7.51 -12.78 15.10
CA LEU A 513 7.72 -11.41 15.59
C LEU A 513 6.82 -10.39 14.90
N ALA A 514 6.34 -10.69 13.69
CA ALA A 514 5.27 -9.92 13.07
C ALA A 514 4.01 -10.01 13.95
N ALA A 515 3.31 -8.89 14.16
CA ALA A 515 2.07 -8.96 14.92
C ALA A 515 1.03 -9.73 14.10
N PRO A 516 0.20 -10.61 14.72
CA PRO A 516 -1.01 -11.05 14.05
C PRO A 516 -1.83 -9.81 13.66
N PRO A 517 -2.55 -9.82 12.52
CA PRO A 517 -3.35 -8.68 12.10
C PRO A 517 -4.23 -8.25 13.26
N VAL A 518 -4.15 -6.95 13.56
CA VAL A 518 -4.76 -6.30 14.73
C VAL A 518 -6.19 -6.78 14.87
N LEU A 519 -6.46 -7.50 15.96
CA LEU A 519 -7.81 -7.80 16.42
C LEU A 519 -8.48 -6.46 16.76
N THR A 520 -9.64 -6.21 16.16
CA THR A 520 -10.56 -5.15 16.56
C THR A 520 -11.14 -5.50 17.92
N GLY A 521 -10.38 -5.17 18.96
CA GLY A 521 -10.73 -5.39 20.37
C GLY A 521 -9.45 -5.38 21.21
N LYS A 522 -9.34 -4.42 22.14
CA LYS A 522 -8.13 -4.22 22.95
C LYS A 522 -7.79 -5.44 23.82
N ALA A 523 -6.49 -5.73 23.85
CA ALA A 523 -5.71 -6.51 24.82
C ALA A 523 -6.05 -8.01 25.03
N LEU A 524 -5.06 -8.85 24.66
CA LEU A 524 -4.90 -10.21 25.13
C LEU A 524 -4.43 -10.21 26.59
N PHE A 525 -5.28 -10.60 27.54
CA PHE A 525 -4.77 -10.97 28.86
C PHE A 525 -4.09 -12.34 28.78
N SER A 526 -2.93 -12.48 29.44
CA SER A 526 -2.31 -13.78 29.71
C SER A 526 -3.10 -14.61 30.74
N SER A 527 -3.99 -13.99 31.52
CA SER A 527 -4.92 -14.61 32.49
C SER A 527 -6.18 -13.75 32.70
N LEU A 528 -7.34 -14.39 32.95
CA LEU A 528 -8.60 -13.68 33.25
C LEU A 528 -8.44 -12.75 34.47
N PRO A 529 -8.95 -11.50 34.45
CA PRO A 529 -8.99 -10.64 35.62
C PRO A 529 -9.71 -11.31 36.80
N GLU A 530 -9.20 -11.15 38.02
CA GLU A 530 -9.76 -11.81 39.23
C GLU A 530 -11.18 -11.34 39.58
N ASP A 531 -11.61 -10.19 39.07
CA ASP A 531 -12.90 -9.53 39.33
C ASP A 531 -14.01 -9.90 38.32
N TRP A 532 -13.74 -10.83 37.39
CA TRP A 532 -14.70 -11.27 36.38
C TRP A 532 -15.37 -12.59 36.76
N THR A 533 -16.70 -12.59 36.77
CA THR A 533 -17.48 -13.79 37.07
C THR A 533 -18.01 -14.40 35.78
N TRP A 534 -17.81 -15.71 35.60
CA TRP A 534 -18.43 -16.45 34.50
C TRP A 534 -19.92 -16.61 34.77
N ILE A 535 -20.76 -15.95 33.98
CA ILE A 535 -22.21 -15.84 34.19
C ILE A 535 -23.04 -16.63 33.17
N SER A 536 -22.41 -17.26 32.17
CA SER A 536 -23.14 -18.02 31.15
C SER A 536 -23.28 -19.51 31.45
N GLU A 537 -22.76 -20.03 32.58
CA GLU A 537 -22.72 -21.49 32.83
C GLU A 537 -24.12 -22.13 32.82
N ASP A 538 -25.12 -21.45 33.37
CA ASP A 538 -26.52 -21.90 33.43
C ASP A 538 -27.44 -21.26 32.36
N ALA A 539 -26.85 -20.57 31.38
CA ALA A 539 -27.60 -19.84 30.36
C ALA A 539 -28.21 -20.77 29.30
N LYS A 540 -29.25 -20.28 28.60
CA LYS A 540 -29.90 -21.04 27.52
C LYS A 540 -29.30 -20.67 26.17
N VAL A 541 -29.16 -21.66 25.29
CA VAL A 541 -28.65 -21.44 23.93
C VAL A 541 -29.69 -21.79 22.89
N THR A 542 -29.87 -20.91 21.91
CA THR A 542 -30.60 -21.19 20.68
C THR A 542 -29.66 -21.07 19.47
N TYR A 543 -29.97 -21.80 18.40
CA TYR A 543 -29.16 -21.87 17.18
C TYR A 543 -30.03 -21.51 15.97
N SER A 544 -29.42 -21.04 14.89
CA SER A 544 -30.12 -20.79 13.62
C SER A 544 -30.70 -22.07 13.02
N SER A 545 -29.95 -23.17 13.12
CA SER A 545 -30.37 -24.52 12.70
C SER A 545 -29.52 -25.61 13.37
N SER A 546 -29.82 -26.86 13.04
CA SER A 546 -29.10 -28.04 13.51
C SER A 546 -29.02 -29.09 12.41
N SER A 547 -27.79 -29.44 12.02
CA SER A 547 -27.55 -30.49 11.01
C SER A 547 -27.56 -31.91 11.59
N GLN A 548 -27.48 -32.90 10.69
CA GLN A 548 -27.33 -34.32 11.05
C GLN A 548 -26.06 -34.64 11.85
N TRP A 549 -25.06 -33.76 11.87
CA TRP A 549 -23.81 -33.93 12.62
C TRP A 549 -23.82 -33.24 13.98
N ALA A 550 -24.94 -32.64 14.39
CA ALA A 550 -25.06 -32.05 15.70
C ALA A 550 -25.02 -33.14 16.78
N ILE A 551 -23.86 -33.26 17.42
CA ILE A 551 -23.69 -34.03 18.65
C ILE A 551 -23.84 -33.01 19.78
N PHE A 552 -24.83 -33.19 20.66
CA PHE A 552 -25.12 -32.27 21.77
C PHE A 552 -24.69 -32.84 23.12
N PRO A 553 -23.38 -32.93 23.43
CA PRO A 553 -22.98 -32.90 24.84
C PRO A 553 -23.23 -31.47 25.32
N ASP A 554 -24.02 -31.29 26.39
CA ASP A 554 -24.37 -29.99 26.97
C ASP A 554 -23.14 -29.31 27.61
N THR A 555 -22.21 -28.90 26.74
CA THR A 555 -20.82 -28.54 27.06
C THR A 555 -20.41 -27.20 26.48
N LEU A 556 -21.22 -26.59 25.61
CA LEU A 556 -20.92 -25.29 25.00
C LEU A 556 -20.67 -24.22 26.06
N LEU A 557 -21.50 -24.20 27.10
CA LEU A 557 -21.41 -23.24 28.20
C LEU A 557 -20.89 -23.87 29.50
N THR A 558 -20.43 -25.12 29.49
CA THR A 558 -19.95 -25.82 30.70
C THR A 558 -18.53 -26.37 30.50
N THR A 559 -18.32 -27.68 30.45
CA THR A 559 -16.97 -28.28 30.45
C THR A 559 -16.14 -27.96 29.21
N GLN A 560 -16.78 -27.68 28.08
CA GLN A 560 -16.12 -27.38 26.81
C GLN A 560 -15.13 -28.48 26.40
N GLU A 561 -15.38 -29.73 26.77
CA GLU A 561 -14.46 -30.87 26.54
C GLU A 561 -14.61 -31.50 25.15
N SER A 562 -15.68 -31.18 24.42
CA SER A 562 -15.95 -31.67 23.08
C SER A 562 -15.04 -31.03 22.02
N ILE A 563 -14.95 -31.63 20.83
CA ILE A 563 -14.29 -31.00 19.67
C ILE A 563 -15.14 -29.82 19.16
N PHE A 564 -16.47 -29.97 19.18
CA PHE A 564 -17.47 -28.93 18.97
C PHE A 564 -18.76 -29.33 19.72
N SER A 565 -19.56 -28.35 20.13
CA SER A 565 -20.74 -28.53 20.99
C SER A 565 -22.07 -28.31 20.27
N PHE A 566 -22.04 -27.79 19.04
CA PHE A 566 -23.19 -27.71 18.12
C PHE A 566 -22.70 -27.71 16.67
N HIS A 567 -23.63 -27.94 15.73
CA HIS A 567 -23.35 -27.89 14.30
C HIS A 567 -24.59 -27.45 13.52
N THR A 568 -24.57 -26.26 12.93
CA THR A 568 -25.68 -25.76 12.09
C THR A 568 -25.75 -26.53 10.77
N ASP A 569 -26.81 -26.33 10.00
CA ASP A 569 -26.82 -26.56 8.56
C ASP A 569 -25.94 -25.54 7.83
N GLU A 570 -25.78 -25.73 6.52
CA GLU A 570 -24.99 -24.83 5.67
C GLU A 570 -25.81 -23.57 5.34
N GLU A 571 -25.39 -22.43 5.88
CA GLU A 571 -26.12 -21.17 5.78
C GLU A 571 -25.15 -20.01 5.53
N THR A 572 -25.63 -18.92 4.93
CA THR A 572 -24.80 -17.71 4.72
C THR A 572 -24.60 -16.91 6.01
N GLU A 573 -25.58 -16.98 6.92
CA GLU A 573 -25.58 -16.25 8.19
C GLU A 573 -25.92 -17.15 9.40
N PRO A 574 -25.18 -18.24 9.64
CA PRO A 574 -25.45 -19.12 10.77
C PRO A 574 -25.09 -18.45 12.09
N TRP A 575 -25.87 -18.72 13.14
CA TRP A 575 -25.69 -18.06 14.45
C TRP A 575 -26.12 -18.94 15.64
N LEU A 576 -25.67 -18.53 16.83
CA LEU A 576 -26.19 -18.95 18.13
C LEU A 576 -26.55 -17.70 18.97
N VAL A 577 -27.51 -17.84 19.89
CA VAL A 577 -27.83 -16.82 20.90
C VAL A 577 -27.74 -17.45 22.29
N VAL A 578 -26.95 -16.84 23.17
CA VAL A 578 -26.93 -17.13 24.61
C VAL A 578 -27.90 -16.17 25.31
N ASP A 579 -28.90 -16.71 26.01
CA ASP A 579 -29.84 -15.98 26.87
C ASP A 579 -29.45 -16.19 28.34
N LEU A 580 -28.95 -15.13 28.97
CA LEU A 580 -28.56 -15.12 30.39
C LEU A 580 -29.76 -15.15 31.35
N GLY A 581 -30.98 -14.98 30.85
CA GLY A 581 -32.22 -14.97 31.65
C GLY A 581 -32.58 -13.58 32.20
N GLU A 582 -31.60 -12.76 32.54
CA GLU A 582 -31.73 -11.37 32.96
C GLU A 582 -30.64 -10.48 32.36
N THR A 583 -30.84 -9.16 32.40
CA THR A 583 -29.85 -8.18 31.94
C THR A 583 -28.69 -8.13 32.92
N GLU A 584 -27.48 -8.43 32.44
CA GLU A 584 -26.25 -8.44 33.24
C GLU A 584 -25.25 -7.41 32.70
N PRO A 585 -24.41 -6.80 33.55
CA PRO A 585 -23.37 -5.87 33.14
C PRO A 585 -22.17 -6.65 32.56
N LEU A 586 -22.20 -6.88 31.25
CA LEU A 586 -21.20 -7.69 30.55
C LEU A 586 -19.86 -6.97 30.45
N VAL A 587 -18.77 -7.65 30.77
CA VAL A 587 -17.40 -7.10 30.67
C VAL A 587 -16.56 -7.79 29.59
N GLY A 588 -16.95 -9.00 29.17
CA GLY A 588 -16.24 -9.72 28.11
C GLY A 588 -16.77 -11.12 27.88
N MET A 589 -16.13 -11.85 26.97
CA MET A 589 -16.44 -13.24 26.67
C MET A 589 -15.24 -13.99 26.06
N GLU A 590 -15.22 -15.30 26.24
CA GLU A 590 -14.28 -16.21 25.59
C GLU A 590 -15.04 -17.13 24.64
N ILE A 591 -14.61 -17.18 23.38
CA ILE A 591 -15.20 -18.01 22.32
C ILE A 591 -14.15 -19.03 21.91
N LEU A 592 -14.41 -20.31 22.13
CA LEU A 592 -13.51 -21.39 21.77
C LEU A 592 -13.94 -21.99 20.44
N ASN A 593 -13.06 -21.89 19.46
CA ASN A 593 -13.25 -22.59 18.21
C ASN A 593 -13.01 -24.10 18.41
N ARG A 594 -13.46 -24.89 17.45
CA ARG A 594 -13.10 -26.31 17.39
C ARG A 594 -11.60 -26.49 17.26
N ALA A 595 -11.11 -27.62 17.76
CA ALA A 595 -9.68 -27.91 17.90
C ALA A 595 -9.11 -28.83 16.79
N ASP A 596 -9.81 -28.95 15.65
CA ASP A 596 -9.41 -29.80 14.52
C ASP A 596 -9.22 -29.00 13.22
N ALA A 597 -8.92 -29.70 12.12
CA ALA A 597 -8.65 -29.09 10.81
C ALA A 597 -9.85 -28.36 10.18
N GLN A 598 -11.04 -28.34 10.80
CA GLN A 598 -12.22 -27.65 10.30
C GLN A 598 -12.49 -26.32 11.01
N GLY A 599 -11.56 -25.86 11.87
CA GLY A 599 -11.64 -24.55 12.53
C GLY A 599 -11.69 -23.36 11.58
N ASP A 600 -11.22 -23.52 10.34
CA ASP A 600 -11.18 -22.44 9.34
C ASP A 600 -12.55 -21.95 8.86
N ARG A 601 -13.63 -22.66 9.20
CA ARG A 601 -15.01 -22.31 8.77
C ARG A 601 -15.60 -21.15 9.55
N THR A 602 -15.00 -20.75 10.67
CA THR A 602 -15.45 -19.60 11.48
C THR A 602 -14.87 -18.28 10.98
N ARG A 603 -14.67 -18.13 9.67
CA ARG A 603 -14.31 -16.85 9.05
C ARG A 603 -15.48 -15.88 9.18
N ASN A 604 -15.14 -14.60 9.28
CA ASN A 604 -16.11 -13.52 9.44
C ASN A 604 -17.03 -13.69 10.66
N LEU A 605 -16.46 -14.12 11.77
CA LEU A 605 -17.16 -14.21 13.06
C LEU A 605 -17.54 -12.80 13.54
N ARG A 606 -18.71 -12.71 14.17
CA ARG A 606 -19.30 -11.49 14.71
C ARG A 606 -19.99 -11.79 16.03
N VAL A 607 -20.03 -10.80 16.90
CA VAL A 607 -20.75 -10.85 18.17
C VAL A 607 -21.62 -9.61 18.31
N TRP A 608 -22.87 -9.84 18.69
CA TRP A 608 -23.82 -8.78 19.02
C TRP A 608 -24.40 -8.97 20.42
N LEU A 609 -24.70 -7.85 21.07
CA LEU A 609 -25.40 -7.80 22.35
C LEU A 609 -26.79 -7.21 22.17
N SER A 610 -27.75 -7.68 22.97
CA SER A 610 -29.11 -7.12 23.01
C SER A 610 -29.72 -7.31 24.38
N ASP A 611 -30.64 -6.41 24.75
CA ASP A 611 -31.47 -6.58 25.94
C ASP A 611 -32.84 -7.22 25.64
N ASP A 612 -33.29 -7.18 24.38
CA ASP A 612 -34.66 -7.54 23.99
C ASP A 612 -34.78 -8.44 22.74
N GLN A 613 -33.65 -8.84 22.15
CA GLN A 613 -33.50 -9.57 20.88
C GLN A 613 -33.97 -8.81 19.62
N ARG A 614 -34.35 -7.54 19.73
CA ARG A 614 -34.77 -6.71 18.59
C ARG A 614 -33.67 -5.74 18.20
N ASP A 615 -33.15 -5.03 19.19
CA ASP A 615 -32.07 -4.06 19.00
C ASP A 615 -30.73 -4.73 19.33
N TRP A 616 -29.94 -4.97 18.29
CA TRP A 616 -28.63 -5.64 18.39
C TRP A 616 -27.49 -4.64 18.16
N GLN A 617 -26.57 -4.57 19.11
CA GLN A 617 -25.33 -3.82 19.00
C GLN A 617 -24.17 -4.76 18.69
N GLU A 618 -23.48 -4.55 17.57
CA GLU A 618 -22.24 -5.29 17.29
C GLU A 618 -21.13 -4.82 18.24
N VAL A 619 -20.47 -5.78 18.89
CA VAL A 619 -19.39 -5.50 19.86
C VAL A 619 -18.07 -6.16 19.49
N PHE A 620 -18.05 -7.08 18.53
CA PHE A 620 -16.83 -7.74 18.08
C PHE A 620 -16.97 -8.32 16.67
N SER A 621 -15.87 -8.29 15.92
CA SER A 621 -15.76 -8.92 14.60
C SER A 621 -14.36 -9.52 14.39
N ALA A 622 -14.29 -10.63 13.67
CA ALA A 622 -13.04 -11.27 13.28
C ALA A 622 -13.14 -11.85 11.86
N ALA A 623 -12.26 -11.41 10.96
CA ALA A 623 -12.21 -11.92 9.59
C ALA A 623 -11.57 -13.33 9.54
N ALA A 624 -10.46 -13.53 10.27
CA ALA A 624 -9.70 -14.76 10.28
C ALA A 624 -10.19 -15.74 11.37
N PRO A 625 -10.16 -17.06 11.11
CA PRO A 625 -10.43 -18.08 12.11
C PRO A 625 -9.30 -18.09 13.15
N GLN A 626 -9.63 -18.32 14.42
CA GLN A 626 -8.66 -18.52 15.50
C GLN A 626 -9.06 -19.76 16.30
N SER A 627 -8.13 -20.34 17.06
CA SER A 627 -8.47 -21.42 18.01
C SER A 627 -9.32 -20.93 19.19
N ARG A 628 -9.22 -19.62 19.49
CA ARG A 628 -9.89 -18.96 20.60
C ARG A 628 -9.94 -17.46 20.33
N TRP A 629 -11.10 -16.85 20.58
CA TRP A 629 -11.23 -15.40 20.71
C TRP A 629 -11.51 -15.04 22.16
N ARG A 630 -10.89 -13.95 22.63
CA ARG A 630 -11.23 -13.31 23.90
C ARG A 630 -11.67 -11.90 23.56
N VAL A 631 -12.91 -11.58 23.91
CA VAL A 631 -13.56 -10.31 23.62
C VAL A 631 -13.69 -9.55 24.94
N THR A 632 -13.21 -8.33 24.98
CA THR A 632 -13.33 -7.42 26.13
C THR A 632 -14.22 -6.25 25.73
N LEU A 633 -15.05 -5.78 26.65
CA LEU A 633 -15.89 -4.60 26.46
C LEU A 633 -15.25 -3.41 27.17
N ASP A 634 -15.19 -2.25 26.50
CA ASP A 634 -14.51 -1.04 27.01
C ASP A 634 -15.07 -0.54 28.36
N GLN A 635 -16.34 -0.86 28.62
CA GLN A 635 -17.07 -0.61 29.85
C GLN A 635 -18.14 -1.69 30.01
N PRO A 636 -18.65 -1.94 31.23
CA PRO A 636 -19.75 -2.88 31.41
C PRO A 636 -20.96 -2.52 30.52
N VAL A 637 -21.36 -3.43 29.64
CA VAL A 637 -22.51 -3.25 28.75
C VAL A 637 -23.70 -4.02 29.31
N PRO A 638 -24.82 -3.36 29.68
CA PRO A 638 -26.02 -4.07 30.11
C PRO A 638 -26.63 -4.83 28.93
N ALA A 639 -26.64 -6.16 29.00
CA ALA A 639 -27.27 -7.01 27.99
C ALA A 639 -27.73 -8.33 28.60
N ARG A 640 -28.81 -8.88 28.03
CA ARG A 640 -29.34 -10.20 28.37
C ARG A 640 -28.94 -11.26 27.34
N TYR A 641 -28.85 -10.86 26.08
CA TYR A 641 -28.65 -11.74 24.95
C TYR A 641 -27.32 -11.49 24.26
N ILE A 642 -26.59 -12.56 23.96
CA ILE A 642 -25.34 -12.55 23.22
C ILE A 642 -25.54 -13.38 21.95
N LYS A 643 -25.53 -12.75 20.79
CA LYS A 643 -25.57 -13.43 19.49
C LYS A 643 -24.15 -13.58 18.97
N ILE A 644 -23.76 -14.80 18.59
CA ILE A 644 -22.49 -15.09 17.94
C ILE A 644 -22.81 -15.74 16.60
N GLY A 645 -22.29 -15.22 15.51
CA GLY A 645 -22.59 -15.75 14.18
C GLY A 645 -21.51 -15.43 13.16
N LEU A 646 -21.69 -15.96 11.97
CA LEU A 646 -20.84 -15.70 10.82
C LEU A 646 -21.61 -14.85 9.80
N LEU A 647 -20.93 -13.93 9.12
CA LEU A 647 -21.46 -13.22 7.96
C LEU A 647 -20.63 -13.55 6.74
N ASN A 648 -21.10 -14.51 5.92
CA ASN A 648 -20.35 -15.00 4.76
C ASN A 648 -21.13 -14.84 3.47
N SER A 649 -20.42 -14.53 2.37
CA SER A 649 -21.00 -14.48 1.03
C SER A 649 -21.39 -15.87 0.49
N ASN A 650 -20.72 -16.92 0.98
CA ASN A 650 -21.02 -18.32 0.64
C ASN A 650 -21.56 -19.06 1.87
N PRO A 651 -22.51 -19.99 1.69
CA PRO A 651 -22.98 -20.84 2.78
C PRO A 651 -21.83 -21.58 3.46
N THR A 652 -21.92 -21.73 4.79
CA THR A 652 -20.97 -22.52 5.57
C THR A 652 -21.63 -23.10 6.81
N PHE A 653 -20.94 -24.06 7.44
CA PHE A 653 -21.35 -24.61 8.72
C PHE A 653 -20.77 -23.78 9.87
N PHE A 654 -21.58 -23.55 10.90
CA PHE A 654 -21.14 -22.92 12.13
C PHE A 654 -21.19 -23.89 13.30
N HIS A 655 -20.18 -23.76 14.14
CA HIS A 655 -19.88 -24.69 15.20
C HIS A 655 -18.78 -24.09 16.08
N LEU A 656 -18.93 -24.22 17.39
CA LEU A 656 -17.92 -23.82 18.36
C LEU A 656 -17.76 -24.92 19.40
N ARG A 657 -16.61 -24.93 20.04
CA ARG A 657 -16.32 -25.79 21.18
C ARG A 657 -16.89 -25.24 22.47
N GLY A 658 -16.81 -23.91 22.67
CA GLY A 658 -17.18 -23.30 23.94
C GLY A 658 -17.46 -21.81 23.83
N VAL A 659 -18.31 -21.31 24.72
CA VAL A 659 -18.54 -19.88 24.94
C VAL A 659 -18.59 -19.62 26.45
N LYS A 660 -17.88 -18.60 26.93
CA LYS A 660 -17.98 -18.08 28.30
C LYS A 660 -18.30 -16.61 28.25
N VAL A 661 -19.33 -16.17 28.95
CA VAL A 661 -19.64 -14.74 29.11
C VAL A 661 -19.31 -14.31 30.52
N TYR A 662 -18.67 -13.14 30.65
CA TYR A 662 -18.24 -12.60 31.93
C TYR A 662 -19.01 -11.32 32.28
N GLY A 663 -19.41 -11.21 33.54
CA GLY A 663 -20.00 -9.99 34.12
C GLY A 663 -19.06 -9.36 35.15
N SER A 664 -19.21 -8.06 35.39
CA SER A 664 -18.53 -7.35 36.49
C SER A 664 -19.14 -7.76 37.84
N GLU A 665 -18.32 -8.07 38.86
CA GLU A 665 -18.86 -8.29 40.21
C GLU A 665 -19.63 -7.06 40.73
N HIS A 666 -20.95 -7.21 40.92
CA HIS A 666 -21.71 -6.57 42.01
C HIS A 666 -22.98 -7.36 42.30
N LYS A 667 -22.85 -8.53 42.93
CA LYS A 667 -23.93 -9.13 43.75
C LYS A 667 -23.38 -9.36 45.15
N LYS A 668 -23.82 -8.50 46.08
CA LYS A 668 -23.69 -8.69 47.53
C LYS A 668 -24.71 -9.70 48.01
#